data_AF-A0A0S8IZA3-F1
#
_entry.id   AF-A0A0S8IZA3-F1
#
_cell.length_a   1.000
_cell.length_b   1.000
_cell.length_c   1.000
_cell.angle_alpha   90.00
_cell.angle_beta   90.00
_cell.angle_gamma   90.00
#
_symmetry.space_group_name_H-M   'P 1'
#
loop_
_entity.id
_entity.type
_entity.pdbx_description
1 polymer ?
#
loop_
_entity_poly.entity_id
_entity_poly.type
_entity_poly.pdbx_seq_one_letter_code
_entity_poly.pdbx_strand_id
1 'polypeptide(L)'
;GEGGRLEDSRGRASRWSVQPPLNSRLGREIQGEAYNMVSFQLKLHPTLGGHYIYEELWHPENQGYDWQSLHQYHDYLTRKYGTVEKLNAEWGTSFKDLSDIRPPRQSEESANWANFRAFRMWAQCQDVRNPCDLLKDLQPEHTTFGAKGDYPTASWYHAEHIGIFGRYSSTIPRMAANHFHQAPSAAGIPGDCYHAYVDGRKQRDHRPGPKRFTGRARRHAYTSLFRRVFDGAKSFRFEEYDDDISHYFHRSKQMKEREGITRRWTGELAWFEPEAFTYAEVTPDPGPLEQTCWAACLYRLAPLFCPAKVLHPKVAVMVTDESFFLHGKFVYPSVPVQDILWQLQVPFDVIRQAMFEDLDRYQAIILGTFTEMIRPEDAERLKQYVRKGGKLILVAPACMRSAADLKQDKVMPRFGLDKLAGCTIRDFGRRPARPEGNLLAGLPGETELSRDLGALRSGLQYALRPDEGTRVLAKAGEYVVGCQSPQGSVVTVAMSPGTNRVSKGPMGDYWVSLVEKLFADWGVNPGFRIEGAEKPKALTCGVLVGDAYWLVGLTNSDEEQQEFTFKLGLLPEGRYEVIDVTGERPDLYLDEKRGWHLKRDPKYRKVEVLTKNISEDQLERDGLKLRIPGRQGLALLVRPAGEKVWMIPRDYTLKALCSKPVTVVTPDEPEARVAGVAQRIVNLLKSKKVPVELKRASDVKLKKTVHEVWVASQFKGVPKKGYKGYLCDTFRNETVETDTHLIVVGSENTNALTRHLGLHDSYVYDKVLFDVDAEFPGPGRGIVQTVDTVNLPYYDGTDRTRDAILIGGSDAIGTVLAGEAFLKTIADLAEYKPPVKEKQFDVLEETEEERELRLKTQPSVAPGG
;
A
#
# COMPACT_ATOMS: atom_id res chain seq x y z
N GLY A 1 -14.55 5.97 -39.59
CA GLY A 1 -15.73 5.91 -38.71
C GLY A 1 -15.28 5.84 -37.27
N GLU A 2 -16.20 5.63 -36.32
CA GLU A 2 -15.90 5.61 -34.89
C GLU A 2 -14.96 4.47 -34.44
N GLY A 3 -14.78 3.43 -35.27
CA GLY A 3 -13.81 2.34 -35.09
C GLY A 3 -12.35 2.68 -35.43
N GLY A 4 -11.89 3.89 -35.12
CA GLY A 4 -10.48 4.27 -35.26
C GLY A 4 -9.56 3.43 -34.36
N ARG A 5 -8.24 3.50 -34.59
CA ARG A 5 -7.24 2.88 -33.70
C ARG A 5 -6.42 3.98 -33.06
N LEU A 6 -5.95 3.75 -31.84
CA LEU A 6 -5.05 4.66 -31.16
C LEU A 6 -3.70 4.71 -31.89
N GLU A 7 -3.36 5.88 -32.42
CA GLU A 7 -2.17 6.08 -33.25
C GLU A 7 -1.05 6.80 -32.49
N ASP A 8 0.19 6.39 -32.80
CA ASP A 8 1.37 7.13 -32.40
C ASP A 8 1.61 8.39 -33.25
N SER A 9 2.61 9.20 -32.89
CA SER A 9 2.92 10.44 -33.61
C SER A 9 3.35 10.26 -35.08
N ARG A 10 3.55 9.02 -35.53
CA ARG A 10 3.84 8.63 -36.91
C ARG A 10 2.64 7.99 -37.60
N GLY A 11 1.44 8.01 -36.99
CA GLY A 11 0.24 7.38 -37.51
C GLY A 11 0.24 5.85 -37.39
N ARG A 12 1.10 5.27 -36.55
CA ARG A 12 1.18 3.80 -36.39
C ARG A 12 0.31 3.35 -35.23
N ALA A 13 -0.52 2.35 -35.46
CA ALA A 13 -1.21 1.62 -34.40
C ALA A 13 -0.33 0.49 -33.86
N SER A 14 -0.48 0.16 -32.58
CA SER A 14 0.13 -1.06 -32.02
C SER A 14 -0.47 -2.28 -32.69
N ARG A 15 0.38 -3.14 -33.25
CA ARG A 15 -0.05 -4.39 -33.91
C ARG A 15 -0.55 -5.46 -32.93
N TRP A 16 -0.16 -5.37 -31.66
CA TRP A 16 -0.42 -6.39 -30.64
C TRP A 16 -1.46 -5.96 -29.61
N SER A 17 -1.71 -4.66 -29.49
CA SER A 17 -2.65 -4.09 -28.53
C SER A 17 -3.37 -2.94 -29.21
N VAL A 18 -4.34 -3.30 -30.06
CA VAL A 18 -5.18 -2.32 -30.75
C VAL A 18 -6.11 -1.72 -29.70
N GLN A 19 -5.85 -0.46 -29.34
CA GLN A 19 -6.68 0.30 -28.42
C GLN A 19 -7.57 1.26 -29.22
N PRO A 20 -8.78 1.57 -28.73
CA PRO A 20 -9.58 2.64 -29.31
C PRO A 20 -8.91 4.01 -29.04
N PRO A 21 -9.25 5.06 -29.81
CA PRO A 21 -8.83 6.40 -29.49
C PRO A 21 -9.16 6.81 -28.06
N LEU A 22 -8.35 7.72 -27.52
CA LEU A 22 -8.46 8.16 -26.12
C LEU A 22 -9.85 8.71 -25.86
N ASN A 23 -10.53 8.20 -24.82
CA ASN A 23 -11.89 8.60 -24.45
C ASN A 23 -12.86 8.65 -25.65
N SER A 24 -12.73 7.73 -26.61
CA SER A 24 -13.65 7.64 -27.75
C SER A 24 -15.06 7.23 -27.30
N ARG A 25 -16.08 7.70 -28.03
CA ARG A 25 -17.48 7.29 -27.79
C ARG A 25 -17.65 5.78 -27.87
N LEU A 26 -17.16 5.17 -28.96
CA LEU A 26 -17.22 3.72 -29.14
C LEU A 26 -16.47 2.95 -28.05
N GLY A 27 -15.31 3.45 -27.62
CA GLY A 27 -14.57 2.88 -26.49
C GLY A 27 -15.40 2.85 -25.21
N ARG A 28 -16.08 3.97 -24.88
CA ARG A 28 -17.00 4.04 -23.74
C ARG A 28 -18.22 3.13 -23.87
N GLU A 29 -18.78 3.03 -25.06
CA GLU A 29 -19.92 2.14 -25.34
C GLU A 29 -19.55 0.67 -25.12
N ILE A 30 -18.43 0.23 -25.70
CA ILE A 30 -17.91 -1.14 -25.52
C ILE A 30 -17.59 -1.42 -24.05
N GLN A 31 -16.96 -0.47 -23.35
CA GLN A 31 -16.69 -0.60 -21.92
C GLN A 31 -18.00 -0.73 -21.13
N GLY A 32 -18.97 0.13 -21.42
CA GLY A 32 -20.28 0.12 -20.78
C GLY A 32 -21.01 -1.21 -20.99
N GLU A 33 -21.04 -1.73 -22.21
CA GLU A 33 -21.62 -3.05 -22.50
C GLU A 33 -20.89 -4.18 -21.77
N ALA A 34 -19.55 -4.18 -21.79
CA ALA A 34 -18.76 -5.21 -21.12
C ALA A 34 -19.00 -5.23 -19.59
N TYR A 35 -18.98 -4.08 -18.93
CA TYR A 35 -19.23 -4.00 -17.50
C TYR A 35 -20.69 -4.26 -17.13
N ASN A 36 -21.65 -3.88 -17.98
CA ASN A 36 -23.04 -4.31 -17.83
C ASN A 36 -23.15 -5.83 -17.85
N MET A 37 -22.60 -6.49 -18.87
CA MET A 37 -22.65 -7.95 -19.00
C MET A 37 -22.03 -8.67 -17.80
N VAL A 38 -20.80 -8.29 -17.42
CA VAL A 38 -20.10 -8.86 -16.26
C VAL A 38 -20.90 -8.62 -14.99
N SER A 39 -21.50 -7.44 -14.85
CA SER A 39 -22.29 -7.09 -13.69
C SER A 39 -23.54 -7.95 -13.58
N PHE A 40 -24.34 -8.05 -14.64
CA PHE A 40 -25.54 -8.89 -14.65
C PHE A 40 -25.22 -10.36 -14.37
N GLN A 41 -24.06 -10.85 -14.81
CA GLN A 41 -23.66 -12.24 -14.61
C GLN A 41 -23.09 -12.50 -13.20
N LEU A 42 -22.30 -11.57 -12.65
CA LEU A 42 -21.48 -11.84 -11.46
C LEU A 42 -21.88 -11.05 -10.21
N LYS A 43 -22.79 -10.06 -10.27
CA LYS A 43 -23.14 -9.23 -9.10
C LYS A 43 -23.65 -10.02 -7.89
N LEU A 44 -24.25 -11.19 -8.12
CA LEU A 44 -24.72 -12.08 -7.05
C LEU A 44 -23.73 -13.21 -6.77
N HIS A 45 -22.61 -13.27 -7.49
CA HIS A 45 -21.63 -14.32 -7.30
C HIS A 45 -20.96 -14.10 -5.94
N PRO A 46 -21.09 -15.04 -5.00
CA PRO A 46 -20.79 -14.76 -3.61
C PRO A 46 -19.28 -14.54 -3.38
N THR A 47 -18.40 -15.01 -4.27
CA THR A 47 -16.95 -14.72 -4.20
C THR A 47 -16.52 -13.38 -4.81
N LEU A 48 -17.42 -12.60 -5.41
CA LEU A 48 -17.08 -11.32 -6.01
C LEU A 48 -16.91 -10.28 -4.91
N GLY A 49 -15.66 -9.93 -4.56
CA GLY A 49 -15.38 -8.83 -3.64
C GLY A 49 -15.45 -7.43 -4.27
N GLY A 50 -15.54 -7.38 -5.59
CA GLY A 50 -15.61 -6.16 -6.40
C GLY A 50 -14.82 -6.25 -7.70
N HIS A 51 -14.59 -5.11 -8.36
CA HIS A 51 -14.15 -5.07 -9.76
C HIS A 51 -12.77 -4.49 -9.93
N TYR A 52 -11.90 -5.20 -10.66
CA TYR A 52 -10.59 -4.68 -11.03
C TYR A 52 -10.71 -3.76 -12.28
N ILE A 53 -10.43 -2.47 -12.12
CA ILE A 53 -10.57 -1.43 -13.13
C ILE A 53 -9.22 -1.23 -13.83
N TYR A 54 -9.12 -1.79 -15.05
CA TYR A 54 -7.94 -1.84 -15.92
C TYR A 54 -6.66 -2.42 -15.32
N GLU A 55 -5.99 -3.25 -16.11
CA GLU A 55 -4.67 -3.78 -15.79
C GLU A 55 -3.57 -2.90 -16.37
N GLU A 56 -2.79 -2.25 -15.52
CA GLU A 56 -1.66 -1.39 -15.93
C GLU A 56 -2.03 -0.41 -17.05
N LEU A 57 -3.00 0.47 -16.78
CA LEU A 57 -3.32 1.54 -17.71
C LEU A 57 -2.14 2.51 -17.78
N TRP A 58 -1.14 2.16 -18.61
CA TRP A 58 0.08 2.92 -18.77
C TRP A 58 -0.25 4.23 -19.51
N HIS A 59 0.43 5.31 -19.11
CA HIS A 59 0.33 6.58 -19.81
C HIS A 59 0.54 6.36 -21.33
N PRO A 60 -0.36 6.82 -22.21
CA PRO A 60 -0.24 6.71 -23.66
C PRO A 60 0.81 7.69 -24.20
N GLU A 61 2.05 7.59 -23.73
CA GLU A 61 3.11 8.60 -23.90
C GLU A 61 3.45 8.95 -25.35
N ASN A 62 3.25 8.01 -26.26
CA ASN A 62 3.52 8.22 -27.68
C ASN A 62 2.24 8.14 -28.51
N GLN A 63 1.07 8.05 -27.89
CA GLN A 63 -0.23 7.79 -28.51
C GLN A 63 -1.17 8.99 -28.39
N GLY A 64 -2.32 8.92 -29.06
CA GLY A 64 -3.37 9.96 -29.04
C GLY A 64 -3.30 10.93 -30.23
N TYR A 65 -2.66 10.53 -31.33
CA TYR A 65 -2.54 11.36 -32.54
C TYR A 65 -3.56 11.01 -33.63
N ASP A 66 -4.43 10.04 -33.35
CA ASP A 66 -5.55 9.75 -34.24
C ASP A 66 -6.55 10.92 -34.23
N TRP A 67 -7.36 11.02 -35.29
CA TRP A 67 -8.24 12.17 -35.50
C TRP A 67 -9.26 12.40 -34.37
N GLN A 68 -9.72 11.36 -33.66
CA GLN A 68 -10.68 11.51 -32.56
C GLN A 68 -10.00 12.06 -31.31
N SER A 69 -8.83 11.52 -30.97
CA SER A 69 -8.02 12.04 -29.86
C SER A 69 -7.64 13.50 -30.10
N LEU A 70 -7.33 13.88 -31.35
CA LEU A 70 -7.05 15.27 -31.71
C LEU A 70 -8.27 16.19 -31.55
N HIS A 71 -9.45 15.74 -31.99
CA HIS A 71 -10.68 16.49 -31.80
C HIS A 71 -10.99 16.72 -30.31
N GLN A 72 -10.85 15.68 -29.49
CA GLN A 72 -11.03 15.80 -28.04
C GLN A 72 -9.96 16.66 -27.37
N TYR A 73 -8.74 16.69 -27.91
CA TYR A 73 -7.71 17.62 -27.45
C TYR A 73 -8.13 19.06 -27.73
N HIS A 74 -8.69 19.36 -28.91
CA HIS A 74 -9.25 20.68 -29.18
C HIS A 74 -10.40 21.02 -28.25
N ASP A 75 -11.31 20.09 -27.96
CA ASP A 75 -12.38 20.29 -26.96
C ASP A 75 -11.84 20.53 -25.55
N TYR A 76 -10.76 19.84 -25.18
CA TYR A 76 -10.07 20.06 -23.92
C TYR A 76 -9.49 21.48 -23.85
N LEU A 77 -8.85 21.95 -24.92
CA LEU A 77 -8.32 23.31 -25.01
C LEU A 77 -9.44 24.36 -24.97
N THR A 78 -10.55 24.12 -25.68
CA THR A 78 -11.74 24.97 -25.65
C THR A 78 -12.30 25.10 -24.25
N ARG A 79 -12.44 23.99 -23.51
CA ARG A 79 -12.90 24.02 -22.11
C ARG A 79 -11.93 24.74 -21.18
N LYS A 80 -10.63 24.55 -21.35
CA LYS A 80 -9.60 25.15 -20.49
C LYS A 80 -9.46 26.67 -20.72
N TYR A 81 -9.39 27.11 -21.96
CA TYR A 81 -9.08 28.50 -22.30
C TYR A 81 -10.29 29.32 -22.73
N GLY A 82 -11.36 28.68 -23.20
CA GLY A 82 -12.53 29.31 -23.81
C GLY A 82 -12.27 29.88 -25.21
N THR A 83 -11.15 30.61 -25.38
CA THR A 83 -10.82 31.38 -26.59
C THR A 83 -9.35 31.22 -26.98
N VAL A 84 -9.02 31.28 -28.28
CA VAL A 84 -7.63 31.18 -28.77
C VAL A 84 -6.76 32.34 -28.29
N GLU A 85 -7.34 33.51 -28.02
CA GLU A 85 -6.64 34.70 -27.51
C GLU A 85 -6.06 34.47 -26.11
N LYS A 86 -6.84 33.86 -25.20
CA LYS A 86 -6.38 33.48 -23.86
C LYS A 86 -5.27 32.43 -23.93
N LEU A 87 -5.42 31.44 -24.80
CA LEU A 87 -4.38 30.44 -25.04
C LEU A 87 -3.10 31.10 -25.58
N ASN A 88 -3.22 31.96 -26.59
CA ASN A 88 -2.08 32.68 -27.17
C ASN A 88 -1.37 33.57 -26.15
N ALA A 89 -2.13 34.24 -25.27
CA ALA A 89 -1.59 35.04 -24.19
C ALA A 89 -0.79 34.19 -23.18
N GLU A 90 -1.29 33.01 -22.81
CA GLU A 90 -0.60 32.10 -21.88
C GLU A 90 0.61 31.41 -22.53
N TRP A 91 0.47 30.93 -23.77
CA TRP A 91 1.49 30.14 -24.45
C TRP A 91 2.55 31.00 -25.15
N GLY A 92 2.29 32.30 -25.31
CA GLY A 92 3.12 33.20 -26.12
C GLY A 92 3.10 32.83 -27.61
N THR A 93 1.91 32.50 -28.14
CA THR A 93 1.69 32.05 -29.52
C THR A 93 0.76 32.99 -30.29
N SER A 94 0.48 32.68 -31.56
CA SER A 94 -0.38 33.49 -32.43
C SER A 94 -1.27 32.62 -33.32
N PHE A 95 -1.87 31.56 -32.76
CA PHE A 95 -2.84 30.72 -33.47
C PHE A 95 -4.09 31.53 -33.82
N LYS A 96 -4.71 31.26 -34.99
CA LYS A 96 -5.94 31.94 -35.40
C LYS A 96 -7.18 31.24 -34.86
N ASP A 97 -7.11 29.92 -34.70
CA ASP A 97 -8.17 29.10 -34.15
C ASP A 97 -7.59 27.97 -33.28
N LEU A 98 -8.36 27.45 -32.33
CA LEU A 98 -7.93 26.31 -31.48
C LEU A 98 -7.72 25.04 -32.31
N SER A 99 -8.47 24.87 -33.39
CA SER A 99 -8.34 23.74 -34.32
C SER A 99 -7.08 23.81 -35.19
N ASP A 100 -6.38 24.94 -35.26
CA ASP A 100 -5.06 25.04 -35.92
C ASP A 100 -3.96 24.34 -35.12
N ILE A 101 -4.19 24.13 -33.83
CA ILE A 101 -3.19 23.57 -32.92
C ILE A 101 -3.00 22.10 -33.25
N ARG A 102 -1.74 21.70 -33.42
CA ARG A 102 -1.35 20.30 -33.60
C ARG A 102 -0.48 19.89 -32.41
N PRO A 103 -0.74 18.77 -31.73
CA PRO A 103 0.13 18.34 -30.66
C PRO A 103 1.53 18.03 -31.21
N PRO A 104 2.59 18.34 -30.47
CA PRO A 104 3.96 18.08 -30.91
C PRO A 104 4.18 16.59 -31.10
N ARG A 105 4.85 16.18 -32.19
CA ARG A 105 5.08 14.74 -32.51
C ARG A 105 6.15 14.07 -31.66
N GLN A 106 6.91 14.87 -30.90
CA GLN A 106 7.99 14.43 -30.03
C GLN A 106 7.97 15.27 -28.76
N SER A 107 8.59 14.76 -27.70
CA SER A 107 8.73 15.53 -26.47
C SER A 107 9.49 16.81 -26.74
N GLU A 108 8.91 17.93 -26.33
CA GLU A 108 9.50 19.26 -26.43
C GLU A 108 9.11 20.09 -25.21
N GLU A 109 9.86 21.17 -24.98
CA GLU A 109 9.62 22.09 -23.87
C GLU A 109 8.64 23.19 -24.31
N SER A 110 7.40 22.81 -24.66
CA SER A 110 6.34 23.76 -25.06
C SER A 110 5.05 23.59 -24.26
N ALA A 111 4.33 24.69 -24.01
CA ALA A 111 3.03 24.66 -23.35
C ALA A 111 2.04 23.71 -24.06
N ASN A 112 2.11 23.61 -25.39
CA ASN A 112 1.34 22.65 -26.18
C ASN A 112 1.65 21.19 -25.79
N TRP A 113 2.93 20.83 -25.61
CA TRP A 113 3.31 19.49 -25.16
C TRP A 113 2.79 19.16 -23.76
N ALA A 114 2.92 20.09 -22.80
CA ALA A 114 2.40 19.89 -21.45
C ALA A 114 0.87 19.76 -21.43
N ASN A 115 0.15 20.62 -22.15
CA ASN A 115 -1.31 20.53 -22.25
C ASN A 115 -1.76 19.26 -22.97
N PHE A 116 -1.02 18.78 -23.98
CA PHE A 116 -1.31 17.51 -24.62
C PHE A 116 -1.06 16.30 -23.69
N ARG A 117 -0.05 16.37 -22.80
CA ARG A 117 0.10 15.36 -21.73
C ARG A 117 -1.06 15.43 -20.72
N ALA A 118 -1.42 16.63 -20.28
CA ALA A 118 -2.55 16.84 -19.36
C ALA A 118 -3.87 16.31 -19.95
N PHE A 119 -4.13 16.57 -21.23
CA PHE A 119 -5.26 15.99 -21.98
C PHE A 119 -5.26 14.47 -21.95
N ARG A 120 -4.10 13.83 -22.20
CA ARG A 120 -4.01 12.36 -22.19
C ARG A 120 -4.30 11.77 -20.82
N MET A 121 -3.87 12.44 -19.74
CA MET A 121 -4.23 12.06 -18.37
C MET A 121 -5.72 12.27 -18.09
N TRP A 122 -6.28 13.40 -18.53
CA TRP A 122 -7.72 13.63 -18.42
C TRP A 122 -8.52 12.55 -19.16
N ALA A 123 -8.15 12.21 -20.39
CA ALA A 123 -8.84 11.20 -21.20
C ALA A 123 -8.74 9.82 -20.55
N GLN A 124 -7.56 9.45 -20.06
CA GLN A 124 -7.37 8.22 -19.29
C GLN A 124 -8.21 8.19 -18.01
N CYS A 125 -8.32 9.32 -17.32
CA CYS A 125 -9.21 9.45 -16.16
C CYS A 125 -10.68 9.20 -16.55
N GLN A 126 -11.14 9.69 -17.70
CA GLN A 126 -12.48 9.38 -18.18
C GLN A 126 -12.67 7.88 -18.42
N ASP A 127 -11.68 7.20 -19.03
CA ASP A 127 -11.74 5.75 -19.26
C ASP A 127 -11.86 4.97 -17.94
N VAL A 128 -11.29 5.46 -16.82
CA VAL A 128 -11.45 4.87 -15.48
C VAL A 128 -12.78 5.26 -14.84
N ARG A 129 -13.17 6.53 -14.93
CA ARG A 129 -14.37 7.08 -14.32
C ARG A 129 -15.63 6.38 -14.83
N ASN A 130 -15.78 6.23 -16.14
CA ASN A 130 -16.99 5.71 -16.75
C ASN A 130 -17.40 4.32 -16.22
N PRO A 131 -16.52 3.30 -16.18
CA PRO A 131 -16.88 2.01 -15.62
C PRO A 131 -17.06 2.06 -14.09
N CYS A 132 -16.35 2.92 -13.36
CA CYS A 132 -16.56 3.08 -11.92
C CYS A 132 -17.94 3.66 -11.61
N ASP A 133 -18.35 4.73 -12.31
CA ASP A 133 -19.66 5.35 -12.15
C ASP A 133 -20.77 4.34 -12.51
N LEU A 134 -20.63 3.60 -13.62
CA LEU A 134 -21.56 2.55 -14.01
C LEU A 134 -21.66 1.42 -12.95
N LEU A 135 -20.53 0.92 -12.46
CA LEU A 135 -20.52 -0.14 -11.46
C LEU A 135 -21.11 0.32 -10.12
N LYS A 136 -20.93 1.58 -9.75
CA LYS A 136 -21.55 2.16 -8.55
C LYS A 136 -23.08 2.18 -8.66
N ASP A 137 -23.61 2.42 -9.86
CA ASP A 137 -25.05 2.37 -10.12
C ASP A 137 -25.59 0.93 -10.15
N LEU A 138 -24.82 -0.01 -10.73
CA LEU A 138 -25.24 -1.41 -10.88
C LEU A 138 -25.05 -2.28 -9.64
N GLN A 139 -24.00 -2.00 -8.85
CA GLN A 139 -23.49 -2.79 -7.72
C GLN A 139 -22.91 -1.89 -6.62
N PRO A 140 -23.73 -1.03 -5.97
CA PRO A 140 -23.24 -0.06 -4.98
C PRO A 140 -22.53 -0.69 -3.77
N GLU A 141 -22.76 -1.98 -3.50
CA GLU A 141 -22.12 -2.76 -2.44
C GLU A 141 -20.73 -3.32 -2.81
N HIS A 142 -20.39 -3.36 -4.10
CA HIS A 142 -19.11 -3.88 -4.58
C HIS A 142 -18.10 -2.73 -4.75
N THR A 143 -16.89 -2.89 -4.23
CA THR A 143 -15.85 -1.88 -4.40
C THR A 143 -15.18 -1.99 -5.78
N THR A 144 -14.57 -0.90 -6.23
CA THR A 144 -13.64 -0.91 -7.35
C THR A 144 -12.21 -0.98 -6.79
N PHE A 145 -11.37 -1.79 -7.44
CA PHE A 145 -9.93 -1.90 -7.17
C PHE A 145 -9.20 -1.58 -8.46
N GLY A 146 -8.00 -1.01 -8.44
CA GLY A 146 -7.33 -0.78 -9.72
C GLY A 146 -6.11 0.12 -9.73
N ALA A 147 -5.73 0.47 -10.95
CA ALA A 147 -4.63 1.36 -11.30
C ALA A 147 -3.25 0.88 -10.84
N LYS A 148 -2.78 -0.20 -11.47
CA LYS A 148 -1.37 -0.56 -11.44
C LYS A 148 -0.52 0.56 -12.06
N GLY A 149 0.15 1.36 -11.22
CA GLY A 149 1.06 2.42 -11.66
C GLY A 149 1.19 3.51 -10.60
N ASP A 150 2.31 3.51 -9.88
CA ASP A 150 2.62 4.51 -8.85
C ASP A 150 3.29 5.74 -9.44
N TYR A 151 2.70 6.26 -10.50
CA TYR A 151 3.10 7.56 -10.96
C TYR A 151 2.36 8.57 -10.12
N PRO A 152 3.07 9.47 -9.40
CA PRO A 152 2.43 10.50 -8.60
C PRO A 152 1.25 11.14 -9.32
N THR A 153 1.33 11.33 -10.65
CA THR A 153 0.28 11.82 -11.55
C THR A 153 -0.87 10.84 -11.86
N ALA A 154 -0.60 9.65 -12.39
CA ALA A 154 -1.68 8.68 -12.67
C ALA A 154 -2.48 8.34 -11.41
N SER A 155 -1.78 8.32 -10.26
CA SER A 155 -2.38 7.93 -9.00
C SER A 155 -3.53 8.82 -8.54
N TRP A 156 -3.43 10.15 -8.66
CA TRP A 156 -4.53 11.01 -8.18
C TRP A 156 -5.67 11.14 -9.17
N TYR A 157 -5.43 10.97 -10.47
CA TYR A 157 -6.52 10.99 -11.45
C TYR A 157 -7.44 9.78 -11.26
N HIS A 158 -6.88 8.62 -10.87
CA HIS A 158 -7.68 7.41 -10.67
C HIS A 158 -8.25 7.31 -9.25
N ALA A 159 -7.54 7.84 -8.24
CA ALA A 159 -7.93 7.73 -6.84
C ALA A 159 -9.27 8.42 -6.52
N GLU A 160 -9.74 9.39 -7.31
CA GLU A 160 -11.08 9.95 -7.12
C GLU A 160 -12.18 8.89 -7.35
N HIS A 161 -11.95 7.97 -8.28
CA HIS A 161 -12.98 7.05 -8.79
C HIS A 161 -12.80 5.59 -8.32
N ILE A 162 -11.59 5.21 -7.90
CA ILE A 162 -11.28 3.84 -7.49
C ILE A 162 -11.31 3.71 -5.95
N GLY A 163 -12.17 2.82 -5.45
CA GLY A 163 -12.35 2.57 -4.01
C GLY A 163 -11.08 2.10 -3.29
N ILE A 164 -10.32 1.24 -3.94
CA ILE A 164 -9.05 0.70 -3.45
C ILE A 164 -7.94 0.89 -4.49
N PHE A 165 -6.96 1.73 -4.16
CA PHE A 165 -6.07 2.34 -5.15
C PHE A 165 -4.58 2.23 -4.78
N GLY A 166 -3.72 1.76 -5.71
CA GLY A 166 -2.25 1.80 -5.58
C GLY A 166 -1.53 0.50 -5.97
N ARG A 167 -0.19 0.55 -6.18
CA ARG A 167 0.65 -0.64 -6.44
C ARG A 167 2.04 -0.54 -5.79
N TYR A 168 3.04 0.07 -6.40
CA TYR A 168 4.46 -0.16 -6.05
C TYR A 168 4.95 0.35 -4.67
N SER A 169 4.23 1.28 -4.05
CA SER A 169 4.58 2.01 -2.84
C SER A 169 3.30 2.28 -2.03
N SER A 170 3.43 2.34 -0.71
CA SER A 170 2.36 2.76 0.20
C SER A 170 2.23 4.28 0.24
N THR A 171 3.35 5.01 0.16
CA THR A 171 3.39 6.45 0.46
C THR A 171 2.78 7.35 -0.62
N ILE A 172 3.03 7.06 -1.91
CA ILE A 172 2.52 7.85 -3.02
C ILE A 172 0.99 7.72 -3.15
N PRO A 173 0.41 6.51 -3.24
CA PRO A 173 -1.04 6.37 -3.38
C PRO A 173 -1.81 6.78 -2.13
N ARG A 174 -1.20 6.68 -0.93
CA ARG A 174 -1.85 7.07 0.33
C ARG A 174 -2.42 8.48 0.30
N MET A 175 -1.66 9.45 -0.18
CA MET A 175 -2.13 10.84 -0.12
C MET A 175 -3.32 11.11 -1.04
N ALA A 176 -3.29 10.52 -2.24
CA ALA A 176 -4.42 10.57 -3.15
C ALA A 176 -5.64 9.87 -2.52
N ALA A 177 -5.45 8.65 -2.00
CA ALA A 177 -6.51 7.88 -1.37
C ALA A 177 -7.13 8.64 -0.18
N ASN A 178 -6.31 9.18 0.73
CA ASN A 178 -6.79 9.96 1.87
C ASN A 178 -7.57 11.21 1.44
N HIS A 179 -7.09 11.94 0.43
CA HIS A 179 -7.75 13.14 -0.09
C HIS A 179 -9.14 12.83 -0.65
N PHE A 180 -9.29 11.71 -1.35
CA PHE A 180 -10.57 11.28 -1.94
C PHE A 180 -11.36 10.29 -1.06
N HIS A 181 -10.97 10.12 0.21
CA HIS A 181 -11.61 9.19 1.15
C HIS A 181 -11.65 7.72 0.69
N GLN A 182 -10.64 7.29 -0.07
CA GLN A 182 -10.44 5.91 -0.54
C GLN A 182 -9.41 5.15 0.31
N ALA A 183 -9.28 3.85 0.02
CA ALA A 183 -8.30 2.98 0.68
C ALA A 183 -7.02 2.82 -0.18
N PRO A 184 -5.82 3.10 0.36
CA PRO A 184 -4.60 2.84 -0.37
C PRO A 184 -4.29 1.34 -0.44
N SER A 185 -3.79 0.90 -1.59
CA SER A 185 -3.28 -0.44 -1.85
C SER A 185 -1.78 -0.39 -2.09
N ALA A 186 -1.10 -1.47 -1.76
CA ALA A 186 0.29 -1.69 -2.11
C ALA A 186 0.46 -3.05 -2.79
N ALA A 187 1.57 -3.21 -3.48
CA ALA A 187 1.97 -4.46 -4.08
C ALA A 187 2.36 -5.38 -2.93
N GLY A 188 2.17 -6.67 -3.16
CA GLY A 188 2.89 -7.70 -2.45
C GLY A 188 4.38 -7.66 -2.80
N ILE A 189 5.04 -8.77 -2.51
CA ILE A 189 6.36 -9.05 -3.03
C ILE A 189 6.18 -10.17 -4.05
N PRO A 190 6.66 -9.99 -5.30
CA PRO A 190 6.51 -11.06 -6.28
C PRO A 190 7.23 -12.30 -5.75
N GLY A 191 6.59 -13.47 -5.87
CA GLY A 191 7.18 -14.73 -5.45
C GLY A 191 8.26 -15.15 -6.43
N ASP A 192 9.48 -14.63 -6.30
CA ASP A 192 10.60 -15.11 -7.12
C ASP A 192 11.24 -16.32 -6.43
N CYS A 193 11.47 -17.39 -7.18
CA CYS A 193 12.13 -18.61 -6.73
C CYS A 193 13.46 -18.29 -6.04
N TYR A 194 13.64 -18.81 -4.82
CA TYR A 194 14.84 -18.58 -4.02
C TYR A 194 16.10 -19.17 -4.65
N HIS A 195 15.94 -20.20 -5.49
CA HIS A 195 17.03 -20.92 -6.14
C HIS A 195 17.31 -20.48 -7.58
N ALA A 196 16.47 -19.60 -8.13
CA ALA A 196 16.61 -19.13 -9.50
C ALA A 196 17.60 -17.96 -9.60
N TYR A 197 18.38 -17.94 -10.68
CA TYR A 197 19.25 -16.83 -11.03
C TYR A 197 19.22 -16.55 -12.52
N VAL A 198 19.61 -15.32 -12.88
CA VAL A 198 19.89 -14.92 -14.27
C VAL A 198 21.34 -14.47 -14.41
N ASP A 199 21.95 -14.69 -15.57
CA ASP A 199 23.31 -14.22 -15.90
C ASP A 199 23.32 -13.29 -17.12
N GLY A 200 22.14 -12.84 -17.57
CA GLY A 200 21.97 -11.89 -18.68
C GLY A 200 21.91 -12.52 -20.07
N ARG A 201 22.09 -13.84 -20.21
CA ARG A 201 21.95 -14.50 -21.52
C ARG A 201 20.48 -14.57 -21.96
N LYS A 202 20.25 -14.35 -23.26
CA LYS A 202 18.97 -14.64 -23.95
C LYS A 202 19.02 -15.93 -24.79
N GLN A 203 20.23 -16.45 -25.04
CA GLN A 203 20.49 -17.69 -25.78
C GLN A 203 21.60 -18.46 -25.05
N ARG A 204 21.61 -19.81 -25.13
CA ARG A 204 22.48 -20.66 -24.30
C ARG A 204 23.98 -20.46 -24.59
N ASP A 205 24.29 -20.14 -25.84
CA ASP A 205 25.62 -19.94 -26.43
C ASP A 205 26.25 -18.57 -26.14
N HIS A 206 25.46 -17.60 -25.67
CA HIS A 206 26.00 -16.31 -25.24
C HIS A 206 26.94 -16.49 -24.02
N ARG A 207 27.94 -15.61 -23.86
CA ARG A 207 28.82 -15.61 -22.67
C ARG A 207 28.01 -15.21 -21.42
N PRO A 208 28.08 -15.98 -20.31
CA PRO A 208 27.37 -15.63 -19.09
C PRO A 208 28.00 -14.41 -18.42
N GLY A 209 27.15 -13.51 -17.90
CA GLY A 209 27.52 -12.49 -16.94
C GLY A 209 27.55 -13.03 -15.50
N PRO A 210 27.69 -12.14 -14.51
CA PRO A 210 27.58 -12.52 -13.10
C PRO A 210 26.18 -13.06 -12.77
N LYS A 211 26.10 -14.10 -11.94
CA LYS A 211 24.83 -14.62 -11.42
C LYS A 211 24.10 -13.52 -10.63
N ARG A 212 22.83 -13.30 -10.97
CA ARG A 212 21.91 -12.41 -10.26
C ARG A 212 20.72 -13.23 -9.80
N PHE A 213 20.67 -13.58 -8.52
CA PHE A 213 19.55 -14.32 -7.95
C PHE A 213 18.27 -13.49 -7.98
N THR A 214 17.16 -14.12 -8.35
CA THR A 214 15.85 -13.46 -8.46
C THR A 214 15.14 -13.37 -7.10
N GLY A 215 15.17 -14.45 -6.32
CA GLY A 215 14.59 -14.51 -4.97
C GLY A 215 15.50 -14.01 -3.85
N ARG A 216 16.77 -14.45 -3.80
CA ARG A 216 17.70 -14.15 -2.67
C ARG A 216 18.07 -12.69 -2.51
N ALA A 217 18.08 -11.93 -3.60
CA ALA A 217 18.53 -10.54 -3.62
C ALA A 217 17.45 -9.56 -3.13
N ARG A 218 16.24 -10.04 -2.79
CA ARG A 218 15.12 -9.20 -2.40
C ARG A 218 15.09 -8.93 -0.89
N ARG A 219 14.42 -7.85 -0.52
CA ARG A 219 14.13 -7.51 0.88
C ARG A 219 13.28 -8.62 1.50
N HIS A 220 13.52 -8.92 2.78
CA HIS A 220 12.68 -9.83 3.58
C HIS A 220 11.22 -9.44 3.45
N ALA A 221 10.39 -10.38 3.03
CA ALA A 221 9.05 -10.09 2.60
C ALA A 221 8.17 -9.66 3.77
N TYR A 222 8.33 -10.34 4.90
CA TYR A 222 7.65 -10.02 6.14
C TYR A 222 7.83 -8.56 6.54
N THR A 223 9.08 -8.11 6.74
CA THR A 223 9.36 -6.76 7.26
C THR A 223 8.98 -5.67 6.26
N SER A 224 9.19 -5.91 4.97
CA SER A 224 8.80 -4.96 3.92
C SER A 224 7.29 -4.80 3.82
N LEU A 225 6.50 -5.88 3.93
CA LEU A 225 5.04 -5.80 3.90
C LEU A 225 4.46 -5.24 5.19
N PHE A 226 5.02 -5.64 6.33
CA PHE A 226 4.66 -5.11 7.64
C PHE A 226 4.82 -3.58 7.66
N ARG A 227 5.95 -3.06 7.21
CA ARG A 227 6.16 -1.62 7.04
C ARG A 227 5.08 -0.96 6.18
N ARG A 228 4.69 -1.56 5.05
CA ARG A 228 3.68 -0.98 4.14
C ARG A 228 2.31 -0.84 4.80
N VAL A 229 1.93 -1.76 5.70
CA VAL A 229 0.71 -1.66 6.52
C VAL A 229 0.76 -0.38 7.37
N PHE A 230 1.87 -0.18 8.08
CA PHE A 230 2.05 0.97 8.97
C PHE A 230 2.37 2.28 8.25
N ASP A 231 2.77 2.20 6.98
CA ASP A 231 2.77 3.34 6.06
C ASP A 231 1.36 3.67 5.53
N GLY A 232 0.34 2.86 5.86
CA GLY A 232 -1.07 3.14 5.61
C GLY A 232 -1.79 2.21 4.64
N ALA A 233 -1.10 1.27 3.99
CA ALA A 233 -1.73 0.37 3.02
C ALA A 233 -2.83 -0.50 3.66
N LYS A 234 -3.99 -0.56 3.02
CA LYS A 234 -5.17 -1.33 3.44
C LYS A 234 -5.45 -2.54 2.58
N SER A 235 -4.76 -2.64 1.45
CA SER A 235 -4.91 -3.72 0.48
C SER A 235 -3.54 -4.11 -0.06
N PHE A 236 -3.38 -5.38 -0.38
CA PHE A 236 -2.14 -5.94 -0.90
C PHE A 236 -2.41 -6.77 -2.16
N ARG A 237 -1.72 -6.44 -3.24
CA ARG A 237 -1.85 -7.16 -4.52
C ARG A 237 -0.67 -8.11 -4.74
N PHE A 238 -0.95 -9.39 -4.74
CA PHE A 238 0.01 -10.45 -5.01
C PHE A 238 -0.12 -10.91 -6.47
N GLU A 239 1.00 -11.04 -7.16
CA GLU A 239 1.03 -11.50 -8.56
C GLU A 239 1.89 -12.76 -8.64
N GLU A 240 1.33 -13.83 -9.18
CA GLU A 240 2.08 -14.96 -9.72
C GLU A 240 2.15 -14.77 -11.23
N TYR A 241 3.34 -14.93 -11.82
CA TYR A 241 3.43 -14.97 -13.28
C TYR A 241 3.47 -16.43 -13.72
N ASP A 242 2.93 -16.70 -14.90
CA ASP A 242 3.06 -17.99 -15.59
C ASP A 242 4.49 -18.16 -16.16
N ASP A 243 5.50 -18.00 -15.31
CA ASP A 243 6.88 -18.38 -15.59
C ASP A 243 7.43 -19.27 -14.46
N ASP A 244 8.39 -20.16 -14.76
CA ASP A 244 8.90 -21.10 -13.75
C ASP A 244 9.76 -20.42 -12.67
N ILE A 245 9.82 -19.09 -12.63
CA ILE A 245 10.70 -18.32 -11.73
C ILE A 245 9.87 -17.50 -10.75
N SER A 246 8.66 -17.07 -11.13
CA SER A 246 7.83 -16.17 -10.35
C SER A 246 6.61 -16.94 -9.79
N HIS A 247 6.88 -17.89 -8.90
CA HIS A 247 5.88 -18.78 -8.30
C HIS A 247 5.82 -18.68 -6.77
N TYR A 248 4.64 -18.94 -6.21
CA TYR A 248 4.49 -19.12 -4.75
C TYR A 248 4.95 -20.50 -4.27
N PHE A 249 4.92 -21.47 -5.18
CA PHE A 249 5.27 -22.85 -4.89
C PHE A 249 6.38 -23.30 -5.81
N HIS A 250 7.50 -23.66 -5.21
CA HIS A 250 8.66 -24.23 -5.87
C HIS A 250 8.35 -25.64 -6.38
N ARG A 251 8.51 -25.88 -7.69
CA ARG A 251 8.08 -27.11 -8.38
C ARG A 251 9.27 -27.95 -8.81
N SER A 252 9.96 -28.56 -7.86
CA SER A 252 11.20 -29.34 -8.12
C SER A 252 11.05 -30.36 -9.24
N LYS A 253 9.90 -31.04 -9.34
CA LYS A 253 9.64 -32.03 -10.40
C LYS A 253 9.59 -31.40 -11.79
N GLN A 254 8.78 -30.36 -11.98
CA GLN A 254 8.63 -29.65 -13.25
C GLN A 254 9.97 -29.06 -13.72
N MET A 255 10.77 -28.53 -12.79
CA MET A 255 12.09 -27.96 -13.13
C MET A 255 13.10 -29.04 -13.57
N LYS A 256 13.08 -30.23 -12.95
CA LYS A 256 13.89 -31.38 -13.39
C LYS A 256 13.55 -31.80 -14.81
N GLU A 257 12.25 -31.88 -15.13
CA GLU A 257 11.76 -32.25 -16.46
C GLU A 257 12.16 -31.24 -17.55
N ARG A 258 12.44 -29.98 -17.17
CA ARG A 258 12.90 -28.90 -18.07
C ARG A 258 14.42 -28.68 -18.06
N GLU A 259 15.20 -29.65 -17.58
CA GLU A 259 16.66 -29.57 -17.47
C GLU A 259 17.16 -28.37 -16.62
N GLY A 260 16.33 -27.81 -15.74
CA GLY A 260 16.73 -26.69 -14.88
C GLY A 260 16.99 -25.37 -15.61
N ILE A 261 16.44 -25.17 -16.82
CA ILE A 261 16.54 -23.91 -17.57
C ILE A 261 15.16 -23.49 -18.04
N THR A 262 14.83 -22.22 -17.81
CA THR A 262 13.58 -21.62 -18.29
C THR A 262 13.85 -20.24 -18.90
N ARG A 263 12.81 -19.62 -19.46
CA ARG A 263 12.87 -18.28 -20.04
C ARG A 263 11.90 -17.36 -19.32
N ARG A 264 12.41 -16.22 -18.85
CA ARG A 264 11.57 -15.13 -18.32
C ARG A 264 10.71 -14.55 -19.41
N TRP A 265 9.62 -13.88 -19.02
CA TRP A 265 8.85 -13.03 -19.92
C TRP A 265 9.71 -11.93 -20.61
N THR A 266 10.84 -11.53 -20.00
CA THR A 266 11.83 -10.59 -20.59
C THR A 266 12.67 -11.20 -21.72
N GLY A 267 12.56 -12.51 -21.92
CA GLY A 267 13.37 -13.29 -22.86
C GLY A 267 14.74 -13.68 -22.31
N GLU A 268 15.15 -13.23 -21.12
CA GLU A 268 16.35 -13.77 -20.45
C GLU A 268 16.14 -15.24 -20.10
N LEU A 269 17.18 -16.05 -20.27
CA LEU A 269 17.22 -17.38 -19.68
C LEU A 269 17.37 -17.23 -18.16
N ALA A 270 16.78 -18.15 -17.41
CA ALA A 270 17.04 -18.33 -15.99
C ALA A 270 17.42 -19.77 -15.72
N TRP A 271 18.22 -19.93 -14.68
CA TRP A 271 18.81 -21.19 -14.25
C TRP A 271 18.45 -21.41 -12.78
N PHE A 272 18.49 -22.66 -12.37
CA PHE A 272 18.26 -23.05 -10.98
C PHE A 272 19.53 -23.67 -10.41
N GLU A 273 19.78 -23.45 -9.12
CA GLU A 273 20.83 -24.17 -8.41
C GLU A 273 20.44 -25.65 -8.16
N PRO A 274 21.41 -26.56 -8.00
CA PRO A 274 21.14 -27.99 -7.79
C PRO A 274 20.14 -28.29 -6.66
N GLU A 275 20.15 -27.49 -5.59
CA GLU A 275 19.27 -27.59 -4.44
C GLU A 275 17.79 -27.40 -4.81
N ALA A 276 17.50 -26.66 -5.89
CA ALA A 276 16.13 -26.55 -6.42
C ALA A 276 15.51 -27.91 -6.75
N PHE A 277 16.34 -28.93 -7.00
CA PHE A 277 15.87 -30.24 -7.43
C PHE A 277 15.76 -31.23 -6.26
N THR A 278 16.18 -30.89 -5.04
CA THR A 278 16.27 -31.86 -3.94
C THR A 278 15.06 -31.87 -3.02
N TYR A 279 14.16 -30.90 -3.13
CA TYR A 279 12.95 -30.82 -2.29
C TYR A 279 11.83 -31.79 -2.73
N ALA A 280 10.75 -31.79 -1.95
CA ALA A 280 9.48 -32.41 -2.33
C ALA A 280 9.02 -31.96 -3.74
N GLU A 281 8.12 -32.72 -4.37
CA GLU A 281 7.65 -32.43 -5.73
C GLU A 281 7.16 -30.97 -5.88
N VAL A 282 6.53 -30.46 -4.82
CA VAL A 282 6.18 -29.05 -4.63
C VAL A 282 6.46 -28.67 -3.18
N THR A 283 7.03 -27.49 -2.96
CA THR A 283 7.23 -26.88 -1.63
C THR A 283 6.97 -25.38 -1.70
N PRO A 284 6.39 -24.72 -0.69
CA PRO A 284 6.32 -23.26 -0.66
C PRO A 284 7.72 -22.64 -0.69
N ASP A 285 7.92 -21.55 -1.44
CA ASP A 285 9.18 -20.80 -1.35
C ASP A 285 9.27 -20.01 -0.03
N PRO A 286 10.49 -19.65 0.43
CA PRO A 286 10.68 -18.79 1.61
C PRO A 286 9.88 -17.48 1.58
N GLY A 287 9.90 -16.75 0.46
CA GLY A 287 9.20 -15.48 0.35
C GLY A 287 7.68 -15.59 0.59
N PRO A 288 6.97 -16.53 -0.07
CA PRO A 288 5.58 -16.87 0.23
C PRO A 288 5.30 -17.28 1.68
N LEU A 289 6.22 -18.01 2.32
CA LEU A 289 6.07 -18.35 3.75
C LEU A 289 6.20 -17.11 4.64
N GLU A 290 7.17 -16.22 4.37
CA GLU A 290 7.29 -14.92 5.05
C GLU A 290 6.04 -14.06 4.87
N GLN A 291 5.45 -14.07 3.66
CA GLN A 291 4.17 -13.41 3.38
C GLN A 291 3.03 -14.04 4.18
N THR A 292 3.03 -15.36 4.36
CA THR A 292 2.03 -16.05 5.17
C THR A 292 2.11 -15.65 6.64
N CYS A 293 3.32 -15.57 7.21
CA CYS A 293 3.54 -15.04 8.57
C CYS A 293 2.99 -13.61 8.71
N TRP A 294 3.29 -12.74 7.74
CA TRP A 294 2.82 -11.36 7.74
C TRP A 294 1.29 -11.29 7.62
N ALA A 295 0.69 -12.06 6.71
CA ALA A 295 -0.76 -12.08 6.49
C ALA A 295 -1.51 -12.58 7.72
N ALA A 296 -1.00 -13.60 8.41
CA ALA A 296 -1.57 -14.09 9.66
C ALA A 296 -1.57 -12.99 10.74
N CYS A 297 -0.44 -12.30 10.92
CA CYS A 297 -0.36 -11.17 11.84
C CYS A 297 -1.36 -10.06 11.46
N LEU A 298 -1.44 -9.72 10.18
CA LEU A 298 -2.32 -8.65 9.69
C LEU A 298 -3.81 -9.00 9.84
N TYR A 299 -4.17 -10.25 9.59
CA TYR A 299 -5.55 -10.73 9.72
C TYR A 299 -6.03 -10.59 11.17
N ARG A 300 -5.22 -11.03 12.13
CA ARG A 300 -5.51 -10.85 13.57
C ARG A 300 -5.62 -9.37 13.95
N LEU A 301 -4.78 -8.51 13.36
CA LEU A 301 -4.80 -7.06 13.59
C LEU A 301 -5.88 -6.31 12.81
N ALA A 302 -6.64 -6.97 11.91
CA ALA A 302 -7.59 -6.32 11.01
C ALA A 302 -8.60 -5.40 11.69
N PRO A 303 -9.22 -5.80 12.81
CA PRO A 303 -10.14 -4.92 13.55
C PRO A 303 -9.50 -3.60 14.03
N LEU A 304 -8.20 -3.58 14.27
CA LEU A 304 -7.45 -2.37 14.67
C LEU A 304 -6.87 -1.63 13.47
N PHE A 305 -6.19 -2.33 12.56
CA PHE A 305 -5.47 -1.64 11.50
C PHE A 305 -6.41 -1.05 10.44
N CYS A 306 -7.50 -1.74 10.07
CA CYS A 306 -8.41 -1.29 9.01
C CYS A 306 -8.99 0.10 9.29
N PRO A 307 -9.55 0.38 10.48
CA PRO A 307 -10.09 1.70 10.78
C PRO A 307 -9.04 2.76 11.15
N ALA A 308 -7.80 2.36 11.45
CA ALA A 308 -6.75 3.30 11.84
C ALA A 308 -6.16 4.03 10.62
N LYS A 309 -5.82 5.30 10.77
CA LYS A 309 -5.23 6.15 9.72
C LYS A 309 -3.76 6.39 10.01
N VAL A 310 -2.96 6.71 8.99
CA VAL A 310 -1.56 7.10 9.26
C VAL A 310 -1.55 8.40 10.06
N LEU A 311 -0.68 8.46 11.05
CA LEU A 311 -0.41 9.70 11.77
C LEU A 311 -0.05 10.82 10.79
N HIS A 312 -0.68 11.98 10.93
CA HIS A 312 -0.40 13.14 10.10
C HIS A 312 1.08 13.54 10.17
N PRO A 313 1.84 13.37 9.07
CA PRO A 313 3.26 13.68 9.07
C PRO A 313 3.53 15.18 9.16
N LYS A 314 4.66 15.55 9.76
CA LYS A 314 5.15 16.94 9.82
C LYS A 314 6.01 17.34 8.62
N VAL A 315 6.32 16.39 7.75
CA VAL A 315 7.14 16.60 6.56
C VAL A 315 6.35 16.22 5.31
N ALA A 316 6.49 17.01 4.25
CA ALA A 316 5.96 16.68 2.94
C ALA A 316 7.04 16.71 1.86
N VAL A 317 6.85 15.88 0.83
CA VAL A 317 7.55 15.96 -0.46
C VAL A 317 6.54 16.47 -1.48
N MET A 318 6.85 17.58 -2.13
CA MET A 318 5.94 18.24 -3.05
C MET A 318 6.10 17.72 -4.48
N VAL A 319 4.99 17.53 -5.18
CA VAL A 319 4.92 17.18 -6.60
C VAL A 319 3.95 18.11 -7.32
N THR A 320 4.40 18.71 -8.41
CA THR A 320 3.55 19.49 -9.33
C THR A 320 3.22 18.68 -10.57
N ASP A 321 2.03 18.87 -11.13
CA ASP A 321 1.57 18.08 -12.28
C ASP A 321 2.44 18.33 -13.51
N GLU A 322 2.81 19.59 -13.74
CA GLU A 322 3.57 19.97 -14.92
C GLU A 322 4.98 19.40 -14.90
N SER A 323 5.67 19.40 -13.75
CA SER A 323 7.01 18.80 -13.61
C SER A 323 7.05 17.33 -14.03
N PHE A 324 5.99 16.57 -13.73
CA PHE A 324 5.87 15.19 -14.19
C PHE A 324 5.77 15.11 -15.72
N PHE A 325 5.08 16.06 -16.34
CA PHE A 325 4.99 16.18 -17.79
C PHE A 325 6.29 16.64 -18.46
N LEU A 326 7.38 16.94 -17.75
CA LEU A 326 8.67 17.19 -18.40
C LEU A 326 9.45 15.89 -18.59
N HIS A 327 9.61 15.15 -17.50
CA HIS A 327 10.65 14.12 -17.38
C HIS A 327 10.28 12.75 -17.98
N GLY A 328 9.00 12.47 -18.26
CA GLY A 328 8.59 11.18 -18.83
C GLY A 328 8.85 9.97 -17.91
N LYS A 329 8.77 8.73 -18.44
CA LYS A 329 8.72 7.49 -17.63
C LYS A 329 9.83 7.36 -16.58
N PHE A 330 9.41 6.87 -15.41
CA PHE A 330 10.26 6.26 -14.38
C PHE A 330 11.29 7.17 -13.72
N VAL A 331 10.99 8.46 -13.58
CA VAL A 331 11.73 9.22 -12.58
C VAL A 331 11.32 8.65 -11.22
N TYR A 332 12.23 7.90 -10.59
CA TYR A 332 12.24 7.53 -9.17
C TYR A 332 12.98 8.55 -8.26
N PRO A 333 13.26 9.84 -8.58
CA PRO A 333 14.11 10.69 -7.74
C PRO A 333 13.45 11.12 -6.42
N SER A 334 12.21 10.73 -6.17
CA SER A 334 11.62 10.79 -4.83
C SER A 334 12.16 9.65 -3.99
N VAL A 335 12.55 8.51 -4.58
CA VAL A 335 13.13 7.35 -3.89
C VAL A 335 14.38 7.74 -3.11
N PRO A 336 15.36 8.50 -3.62
CA PRO A 336 16.46 8.97 -2.79
C PRO A 336 16.03 9.82 -1.59
N VAL A 337 15.11 10.78 -1.76
CA VAL A 337 14.59 11.61 -0.65
C VAL A 337 13.80 10.75 0.34
N GLN A 338 12.94 9.87 -0.16
CA GLN A 338 12.16 8.91 0.59
C GLN A 338 13.06 7.93 1.36
N ASP A 339 14.13 7.44 0.75
CA ASP A 339 15.12 6.55 1.37
C ASP A 339 15.88 7.29 2.49
N ILE A 340 16.16 8.59 2.33
CA ILE A 340 16.72 9.43 3.41
C ILE A 340 15.72 9.57 4.56
N LEU A 341 14.48 9.98 4.27
CA LEU A 341 13.43 10.14 5.29
C LEU A 341 13.13 8.82 6.00
N TRP A 342 13.18 7.70 5.27
CA TRP A 342 13.05 6.36 5.83
C TRP A 342 14.22 5.96 6.73
N GLN A 343 15.46 6.31 6.37
CA GLN A 343 16.62 6.09 7.24
C GLN A 343 16.56 6.93 8.52
N LEU A 344 16.02 8.14 8.41
CA LEU A 344 15.78 9.04 9.55
C LEU A 344 14.53 8.67 10.34
N GLN A 345 13.77 7.67 9.89
CA GLN A 345 12.49 7.26 10.48
C GLN A 345 11.50 8.43 10.61
N VAL A 346 11.50 9.35 9.65
CA VAL A 346 10.60 10.50 9.60
C VAL A 346 9.39 10.14 8.76
N PRO A 347 8.17 10.09 9.33
CA PRO A 347 6.95 10.00 8.53
C PRO A 347 6.86 11.21 7.61
N PHE A 348 6.41 11.00 6.38
CA PHE A 348 6.21 12.09 5.42
C PHE A 348 5.06 11.79 4.47
N ASP A 349 4.47 12.84 3.92
CA ASP A 349 3.46 12.79 2.85
C ASP A 349 4.08 13.13 1.49
N VAL A 350 3.49 12.61 0.41
CA VAL A 350 3.76 13.09 -0.96
C VAL A 350 2.54 13.89 -1.41
N ILE A 351 2.66 15.22 -1.44
CA ILE A 351 1.54 16.14 -1.70
C ILE A 351 1.55 16.68 -3.13
N ARG A 352 0.37 17.06 -3.63
CA ARG A 352 0.17 17.68 -4.94
C ARG A 352 -0.40 19.10 -4.86
N GLN A 353 -0.41 19.79 -6.00
CA GLN A 353 -0.98 21.13 -6.16
C GLN A 353 -2.41 21.26 -5.59
N ALA A 354 -3.23 20.21 -5.74
CA ALA A 354 -4.57 20.15 -5.14
C ALA A 354 -4.59 20.29 -3.60
N MET A 355 -3.45 20.14 -2.93
CA MET A 355 -3.30 20.26 -1.48
C MET A 355 -2.52 21.51 -1.04
N PHE A 356 -2.25 22.46 -1.94
CA PHE A 356 -1.42 23.64 -1.59
C PHE A 356 -2.13 24.62 -0.65
N GLU A 357 -3.41 24.44 -0.38
CA GLU A 357 -4.13 25.20 0.65
C GLU A 357 -3.81 24.69 2.06
N ASP A 358 -3.29 23.47 2.18
CA ASP A 358 -3.01 22.78 3.44
C ASP A 358 -1.53 22.86 3.87
N LEU A 359 -0.69 23.70 3.24
CA LEU A 359 0.76 23.69 3.50
C LEU A 359 1.11 23.97 4.96
N ASP A 360 0.30 24.78 5.64
CA ASP A 360 0.50 25.20 7.04
C ASP A 360 0.49 24.01 8.03
N ARG A 361 0.01 22.82 7.63
CA ARG A 361 0.05 21.63 8.48
C ARG A 361 1.43 20.98 8.57
N TYR A 362 2.33 21.33 7.65
CA TYR A 362 3.69 20.80 7.58
C TYR A 362 4.68 21.76 8.25
N GLN A 363 5.68 21.20 8.94
CA GLN A 363 6.80 21.97 9.48
C GLN A 363 7.90 22.14 8.43
N ALA A 364 8.09 21.14 7.56
CA ALA A 364 9.07 21.17 6.48
C ALA A 364 8.50 20.57 5.18
N ILE A 365 8.86 21.19 4.05
CA ILE A 365 8.51 20.71 2.71
C ILE A 365 9.78 20.56 1.87
N ILE A 366 9.93 19.41 1.23
CA ILE A 366 11.03 19.10 0.33
C ILE A 366 10.53 19.20 -1.12
N LEU A 367 11.22 20.00 -1.92
CA LEU A 367 10.96 20.21 -3.34
C LEU A 367 12.15 19.72 -4.13
N GLY A 368 11.90 19.11 -5.29
CA GLY A 368 12.95 18.45 -6.07
C GLY A 368 12.66 18.48 -7.57
N THR A 369 13.15 17.47 -8.27
CA THR A 369 12.88 17.25 -9.71
C THR A 369 11.38 17.22 -10.04
N PHE A 370 10.52 16.80 -9.11
CA PHE A 370 9.07 16.78 -9.28
C PHE A 370 8.37 18.10 -9.00
N THR A 371 9.13 19.13 -8.66
CA THR A 371 8.66 20.50 -8.50
C THR A 371 9.48 21.46 -9.36
N GLU A 372 10.12 20.97 -10.42
CA GLU A 372 10.91 21.81 -11.34
C GLU A 372 10.09 22.96 -11.93
N MET A 373 8.84 22.67 -12.28
CA MET A 373 7.85 23.64 -12.71
C MET A 373 6.97 24.07 -11.57
N ILE A 374 6.66 25.36 -11.51
CA ILE A 374 5.73 25.93 -10.55
C ILE A 374 4.91 27.04 -11.18
N ARG A 375 3.68 27.26 -10.72
CA ARG A 375 2.85 28.39 -11.12
C ARG A 375 3.15 29.63 -10.25
N PRO A 376 2.94 30.86 -10.74
CA PRO A 376 3.15 32.07 -9.93
C PRO A 376 2.38 32.06 -8.60
N GLU A 377 1.14 31.62 -8.61
CA GLU A 377 0.28 31.53 -7.42
C GLU A 377 0.78 30.49 -6.41
N ASP A 378 1.31 29.37 -6.90
CA ASP A 378 1.89 28.32 -6.07
C ASP A 378 3.20 28.78 -5.42
N ALA A 379 4.03 29.53 -6.15
CA ALA A 379 5.22 30.17 -5.61
C ALA A 379 4.86 31.22 -4.53
N GLU A 380 3.76 31.95 -4.70
CA GLU A 380 3.27 32.86 -3.65
C GLU A 380 2.81 32.11 -2.41
N ARG A 381 2.09 30.98 -2.56
CA ARG A 381 1.72 30.11 -1.43
C ARG A 381 2.95 29.60 -0.68
N LEU A 382 4.00 29.16 -1.37
CA LEU A 382 5.26 28.76 -0.73
C LEU A 382 5.93 29.91 0.03
N LYS A 383 5.95 31.13 -0.53
CA LYS A 383 6.46 32.31 0.17
C LYS A 383 5.64 32.63 1.41
N GLN A 384 4.31 32.54 1.33
CA GLN A 384 3.42 32.74 2.49
C GLN A 384 3.65 31.68 3.56
N TYR A 385 3.78 30.41 3.17
CA TYR A 385 4.13 29.30 4.07
C TYR A 385 5.43 29.57 4.84
N VAL A 386 6.50 29.99 4.15
CA VAL A 386 7.77 30.33 4.83
C VAL A 386 7.64 31.56 5.72
N ARG A 387 6.88 32.59 5.32
CA ARG A 387 6.60 33.77 6.16
C ARG A 387 5.87 33.40 7.46
N LYS A 388 5.05 32.34 7.44
CA LYS A 388 4.37 31.79 8.62
C LYS A 388 5.25 30.88 9.49
N GLY A 389 6.53 30.72 9.14
CA GLY A 389 7.49 29.89 9.88
C GLY A 389 7.77 28.53 9.25
N GLY A 390 7.11 28.19 8.14
CA GLY A 390 7.37 26.97 7.38
C GLY A 390 8.79 26.88 6.84
N LYS A 391 9.29 25.65 6.66
CA LYS A 391 10.67 25.38 6.20
C LYS A 391 10.70 24.69 4.84
N LEU A 392 11.69 25.04 4.01
CA LEU A 392 11.85 24.45 2.67
C LEU A 392 13.24 23.85 2.47
N ILE A 393 13.29 22.69 1.83
CA ILE A 393 14.51 22.11 1.24
C ILE A 393 14.31 22.07 -0.27
N LEU A 394 15.08 22.85 -1.01
CA LEU A 394 15.07 22.92 -2.47
C LEU A 394 16.21 22.07 -3.04
N VAL A 395 15.90 20.94 -3.64
CA VAL A 395 16.85 20.11 -4.38
C VAL A 395 16.76 20.46 -5.86
N ALA A 396 17.84 20.95 -6.47
CA ALA A 396 17.83 21.29 -7.89
C ALA A 396 17.38 20.08 -8.73
N PRO A 397 16.47 20.25 -9.72
CA PRO A 397 16.03 21.51 -10.31
C PRO A 397 14.73 22.14 -9.74
N ALA A 398 14.44 22.04 -8.44
CA ALA A 398 13.22 22.61 -7.85
C ALA A 398 12.95 24.08 -8.25
N CYS A 399 11.74 24.34 -8.73
CA CYS A 399 11.17 25.65 -9.09
C CYS A 399 11.98 26.46 -10.11
N MET A 400 12.69 25.80 -11.02
CA MET A 400 13.49 26.44 -12.09
C MET A 400 12.67 26.90 -13.30
N ARG A 401 11.47 26.35 -13.50
CA ARG A 401 10.63 26.60 -14.67
C ARG A 401 9.25 27.11 -14.28
N SER A 402 8.61 27.83 -15.19
CA SER A 402 7.19 28.17 -15.05
C SER A 402 6.34 27.04 -15.58
N ALA A 403 5.31 26.67 -14.85
CA ALA A 403 4.31 25.72 -15.31
C ALA A 403 3.44 26.28 -16.46
N ALA A 404 3.36 27.60 -16.63
CA ALA A 404 2.53 28.22 -17.68
C ALA A 404 3.17 28.12 -19.07
N ASP A 405 4.47 28.41 -19.18
CA ASP A 405 5.18 28.47 -20.47
C ASP A 405 6.29 27.40 -20.63
N LEU A 406 6.54 26.60 -19.58
CA LEU A 406 7.62 25.60 -19.44
C LEU A 406 9.04 26.15 -19.56
N LYS A 407 9.21 27.48 -19.60
CA LYS A 407 10.50 28.11 -19.81
C LYS A 407 11.27 28.23 -18.50
N GLN A 408 12.58 28.03 -18.61
CA GLN A 408 13.52 28.51 -17.61
C GLN A 408 13.65 30.04 -17.73
N ASP A 409 13.95 30.70 -16.62
CA ASP A 409 14.24 32.14 -16.60
C ASP A 409 15.73 32.36 -16.35
N LYS A 410 16.18 33.61 -16.51
CA LYS A 410 17.54 34.03 -16.10
C LYS A 410 17.71 33.99 -14.57
N VAL A 411 16.61 34.09 -13.83
CA VAL A 411 16.58 34.07 -12.36
C VAL A 411 15.85 32.82 -11.89
N MET A 412 16.57 31.94 -11.21
CA MET A 412 16.06 30.68 -10.66
C MET A 412 16.54 30.51 -9.22
N PRO A 413 15.74 29.96 -8.29
CA PRO A 413 14.33 29.58 -8.43
C PRO A 413 13.40 30.75 -8.82
N ARG A 414 12.34 30.48 -9.58
CA ARG A 414 11.49 31.51 -10.22
C ARG A 414 10.56 32.24 -9.24
N PHE A 415 9.95 33.33 -9.72
CA PHE A 415 8.84 34.05 -9.05
C PHE A 415 9.17 34.58 -7.64
N GLY A 416 10.43 34.98 -7.44
CA GLY A 416 10.95 35.51 -6.18
C GLY A 416 11.36 34.44 -5.17
N LEU A 417 11.34 33.15 -5.55
CA LEU A 417 11.83 32.07 -4.71
C LEU A 417 13.36 32.08 -4.59
N ASP A 418 14.09 32.69 -5.53
CA ASP A 418 15.52 33.02 -5.41
C ASP A 418 15.82 33.90 -4.21
N LYS A 419 15.00 34.93 -3.98
CA LYS A 419 15.12 35.83 -2.83
C LYS A 419 14.77 35.13 -1.53
N LEU A 420 13.78 34.24 -1.56
CA LEU A 420 13.45 33.41 -0.40
C LEU A 420 14.57 32.41 -0.08
N ALA A 421 15.18 31.82 -1.11
CA ALA A 421 16.29 30.88 -0.99
C ALA A 421 17.62 31.55 -0.60
N GLY A 422 17.75 32.87 -0.84
CA GLY A 422 18.99 33.61 -0.69
C GLY A 422 20.05 33.23 -1.72
N CYS A 423 19.65 32.72 -2.89
CA CYS A 423 20.59 32.35 -3.94
C CYS A 423 19.92 32.31 -5.31
N THR A 424 20.72 32.48 -6.35
CA THR A 424 20.32 32.13 -7.72
C THR A 424 20.99 30.83 -8.18
N ILE A 425 20.37 30.11 -9.11
CA ILE A 425 20.91 28.87 -9.67
C ILE A 425 21.37 29.13 -11.11
N ARG A 426 22.59 28.70 -11.40
CA ARG A 426 23.18 28.64 -12.74
C ARG A 426 23.05 27.22 -13.28
N ASP A 427 22.36 27.07 -14.40
CA ASP A 427 22.28 25.83 -15.18
C ASP A 427 23.44 25.79 -16.21
N PHE A 428 24.23 24.72 -16.22
CA PHE A 428 25.28 24.50 -17.22
C PHE A 428 24.75 23.79 -18.50
N GLY A 429 23.48 23.40 -18.50
CA GLY A 429 22.80 22.74 -19.60
C GLY A 429 23.42 21.38 -19.93
N ARG A 430 23.46 21.04 -21.22
CA ARG A 430 23.94 19.73 -21.70
C ARG A 430 25.44 19.46 -21.48
N ARG A 431 26.22 20.47 -21.09
CA ARG A 431 27.65 20.35 -20.82
C ARG A 431 27.89 20.60 -19.33
N PRO A 432 27.73 19.58 -18.48
CA PRO A 432 27.90 19.75 -17.04
C PRO A 432 29.32 20.24 -16.74
N ALA A 433 29.45 21.14 -15.76
CA ALA A 433 30.75 21.58 -15.29
C ALA A 433 31.51 20.38 -14.68
N ARG A 434 32.83 20.34 -14.85
CA ARG A 434 33.69 19.35 -14.23
C ARG A 434 34.55 20.08 -13.20
N PRO A 435 34.06 20.24 -11.97
CA PRO A 435 34.84 20.93 -10.94
C PRO A 435 36.16 20.19 -10.70
N GLU A 436 37.23 20.96 -10.51
CA GLU A 436 38.50 20.43 -10.04
C GLU A 436 38.41 20.12 -8.54
N GLY A 437 38.89 18.95 -8.15
CA GLY A 437 38.92 18.52 -6.75
C GLY A 437 37.66 17.81 -6.25
N ASN A 438 37.63 17.59 -4.94
CA ASN A 438 36.54 16.90 -4.27
C ASN A 438 35.40 17.85 -3.89
N LEU A 439 34.23 17.27 -3.68
CA LEU A 439 33.09 17.95 -3.09
C LEU A 439 33.29 18.06 -1.57
N LEU A 440 33.39 19.29 -1.07
CA LEU A 440 33.50 19.60 0.35
C LEU A 440 32.18 20.11 0.90
N ALA A 441 31.81 19.66 2.09
CA ALA A 441 30.54 20.03 2.71
C ALA A 441 30.64 20.28 4.22
N GLY A 442 29.72 21.09 4.72
CA GLY A 442 29.47 21.37 6.13
C GLY A 442 27.98 21.21 6.44
N LEU A 443 27.68 21.04 7.73
CA LEU A 443 26.33 21.04 8.26
C LEU A 443 25.91 22.44 8.72
N PRO A 444 24.60 22.73 8.82
CA PRO A 444 24.12 23.93 9.50
C PRO A 444 24.76 24.05 10.89
N GLY A 445 25.29 25.23 11.20
CA GLY A 445 26.06 25.51 12.42
C GLY A 445 27.57 25.53 12.25
N GLU A 446 28.14 24.79 11.29
CA GLU A 446 29.60 24.68 11.13
C GLU A 446 30.26 25.78 10.30
N THR A 447 31.36 26.35 10.80
CA THR A 447 32.07 27.46 10.16
C THR A 447 32.90 27.05 8.94
N GLU A 448 33.20 25.75 8.78
CA GLU A 448 34.08 25.22 7.72
C GLU A 448 33.43 24.06 6.95
N LEU A 449 33.86 23.86 5.70
CA LEU A 449 33.46 22.74 4.85
C LEU A 449 34.44 21.57 5.01
N SER A 450 34.38 20.86 6.13
CA SER A 450 35.38 19.85 6.51
C SER A 450 35.12 18.43 5.99
N ARG A 451 33.92 18.14 5.48
CA ARG A 451 33.56 16.79 4.99
C ARG A 451 33.91 16.64 3.52
N ASP A 452 34.82 15.73 3.22
CA ASP A 452 35.13 15.31 1.86
C ASP A 452 34.15 14.23 1.38
N LEU A 453 33.34 14.56 0.39
CA LEU A 453 32.33 13.67 -0.20
C LEU A 453 32.84 12.97 -1.48
N GLY A 454 34.11 13.17 -1.82
CA GLY A 454 34.78 12.65 -3.01
C GLY A 454 34.48 13.44 -4.29
N ALA A 455 35.06 12.98 -5.40
CA ALA A 455 34.89 13.62 -6.70
C ALA A 455 33.48 13.41 -7.28
N LEU A 456 32.91 14.48 -7.87
CA LEU A 456 31.65 14.43 -8.62
C LEU A 456 31.81 13.72 -9.96
N ARG A 457 31.53 12.41 -10.00
CA ARG A 457 31.73 11.57 -11.19
C ARG A 457 30.88 11.95 -12.41
N SER A 458 29.69 12.52 -12.20
CA SER A 458 28.74 12.86 -13.27
C SER A 458 28.90 14.30 -13.80
N GLY A 459 29.84 15.08 -13.26
CA GLY A 459 29.85 16.53 -13.43
C GLY A 459 28.68 17.21 -12.70
N LEU A 460 28.73 18.54 -12.67
CA LEU A 460 27.77 19.41 -12.00
C LEU A 460 26.83 20.04 -13.05
N GLN A 461 25.54 19.70 -12.98
CA GLN A 461 24.53 20.30 -13.86
C GLN A 461 24.11 21.69 -13.40
N TYR A 462 24.14 21.95 -12.09
CA TYR A 462 23.67 23.19 -11.48
C TYR A 462 24.69 23.71 -10.46
N ALA A 463 24.95 25.03 -10.44
CA ALA A 463 25.70 25.68 -9.37
C ALA A 463 24.89 26.81 -8.75
N LEU A 464 25.11 27.07 -7.46
CA LEU A 464 24.46 28.13 -6.72
C LEU A 464 25.32 29.40 -6.73
N ARG A 465 24.67 30.54 -6.76
CA ARG A 465 25.25 31.86 -6.53
C ARG A 465 24.57 32.44 -5.29
N PRO A 466 25.19 32.31 -4.11
CA PRO A 466 24.59 32.81 -2.87
C PRO A 466 24.52 34.34 -2.90
N ASP A 467 23.41 34.89 -2.43
CA ASP A 467 23.25 36.32 -2.13
C ASP A 467 24.04 36.67 -0.85
N GLU A 468 24.18 37.96 -0.57
CA GLU A 468 24.84 38.43 0.66
C GLU A 468 24.12 37.91 1.91
N GLY A 469 24.88 37.46 2.91
CA GLY A 469 24.35 36.87 4.15
C GLY A 469 23.92 35.40 4.03
N THR A 470 23.89 34.83 2.82
CA THR A 470 23.61 33.41 2.63
C THR A 470 24.81 32.56 3.01
N ARG A 471 24.57 31.54 3.83
CA ARG A 471 25.61 30.61 4.27
C ARG A 471 25.86 29.54 3.22
N VAL A 472 27.12 29.27 2.91
CA VAL A 472 27.51 28.14 2.07
C VAL A 472 27.58 26.85 2.91
N LEU A 473 26.92 25.80 2.44
CA LEU A 473 26.93 24.46 3.05
C LEU A 473 27.74 23.44 2.27
N ALA A 474 27.97 23.64 0.97
CA ALA A 474 28.78 22.72 0.16
C ALA A 474 29.38 23.40 -1.07
N LYS A 475 30.59 22.95 -1.46
CA LYS A 475 31.34 23.41 -2.63
C LYS A 475 32.04 22.25 -3.35
N ALA A 476 32.11 22.31 -4.68
CA ALA A 476 33.00 21.49 -5.48
C ALA A 476 33.95 22.42 -6.26
N GLY A 477 35.20 22.50 -5.83
CA GLY A 477 36.14 23.54 -6.30
C GLY A 477 35.58 24.95 -6.04
N GLU A 478 35.48 25.77 -7.08
CA GLU A 478 34.90 27.12 -7.03
C GLU A 478 33.37 27.15 -7.00
N TYR A 479 32.70 26.03 -7.30
CA TYR A 479 31.25 25.97 -7.46
C TYR A 479 30.57 25.74 -6.12
N VAL A 480 29.66 26.63 -5.73
CA VAL A 480 28.77 26.40 -4.58
C VAL A 480 27.66 25.45 -5.01
N VAL A 481 27.41 24.42 -4.21
CA VAL A 481 26.39 23.39 -4.51
C VAL A 481 25.45 23.13 -3.34
N GLY A 482 25.62 23.83 -2.22
CA GLY A 482 24.67 23.85 -1.11
C GLY A 482 24.74 25.19 -0.40
N CYS A 483 23.59 25.78 -0.08
CA CYS A 483 23.51 27.00 0.72
C CYS A 483 22.25 27.04 1.60
N GLN A 484 22.31 27.88 2.63
CA GLN A 484 21.22 28.16 3.56
C GLN A 484 20.93 29.67 3.54
N SER A 485 19.66 30.02 3.29
CA SER A 485 19.17 31.40 3.34
C SER A 485 19.57 32.12 4.63
N PRO A 486 19.67 33.46 4.64
CA PRO A 486 20.07 34.22 5.83
C PRO A 486 19.19 33.96 7.06
N GLN A 487 17.89 33.71 6.85
CA GLN A 487 16.93 33.42 7.92
C GLN A 487 16.96 31.94 8.36
N GLY A 488 17.72 31.09 7.69
CA GLY A 488 17.81 29.66 7.99
C GLY A 488 16.56 28.83 7.63
N SER A 489 15.53 29.45 7.03
CA SER A 489 14.25 28.79 6.73
C SER A 489 14.23 28.03 5.41
N VAL A 490 15.14 28.35 4.49
CA VAL A 490 15.30 27.66 3.21
C VAL A 490 16.73 27.16 3.06
N VAL A 491 16.86 25.89 2.66
CA VAL A 491 18.12 25.28 2.23
C VAL A 491 18.00 24.87 0.78
N THR A 492 18.99 25.25 -0.03
CA THR A 492 19.05 24.91 -1.45
C THR A 492 20.28 24.07 -1.73
N VAL A 493 20.10 22.95 -2.43
CA VAL A 493 21.16 21.99 -2.75
C VAL A 493 21.13 21.65 -4.24
N ALA A 494 22.25 21.82 -4.92
CA ALA A 494 22.47 21.59 -6.34
C ALA A 494 23.23 20.29 -6.63
N MET A 495 23.04 19.28 -5.78
CA MET A 495 23.58 17.93 -5.96
C MET A 495 22.50 16.90 -5.65
N SER A 496 22.60 15.72 -6.26
CA SER A 496 21.67 14.62 -6.01
C SER A 496 22.13 13.81 -4.80
N PRO A 497 21.21 13.33 -3.94
CA PRO A 497 21.50 12.33 -2.91
C PRO A 497 22.00 10.97 -3.41
N GLY A 498 22.04 10.76 -4.74
CA GLY A 498 22.46 9.52 -5.38
C GLY A 498 21.28 8.59 -5.64
N THR A 499 21.37 7.78 -6.69
CA THR A 499 20.24 7.00 -7.23
C THR A 499 20.14 5.56 -6.68
N ASN A 500 21.09 5.11 -5.86
CA ASN A 500 21.10 3.74 -5.36
C ASN A 500 20.35 3.64 -4.03
N ARG A 501 19.44 2.65 -3.92
CA ARG A 501 18.58 2.32 -2.76
C ARG A 501 19.29 2.06 -1.42
N VAL A 502 20.60 2.20 -1.41
CA VAL A 502 21.42 2.41 -0.22
C VAL A 502 22.46 3.40 -0.71
N SER A 503 22.36 4.66 -0.31
CA SER A 503 23.36 5.68 -0.56
C SER A 503 24.62 5.32 0.24
N LYS A 504 25.30 4.24 -0.15
CA LYS A 504 26.52 3.78 0.49
C LYS A 504 27.62 4.76 0.14
N GLY A 505 28.24 5.31 1.18
CA GLY A 505 29.39 6.18 1.06
C GLY A 505 29.10 7.64 1.41
N PRO A 506 30.13 8.49 1.32
CA PRO A 506 30.15 9.81 1.96
C PRO A 506 28.97 10.74 1.59
N MET A 507 28.56 10.74 0.32
CA MET A 507 27.43 11.57 -0.14
C MET A 507 26.12 11.20 0.56
N GLY A 508 25.83 9.90 0.67
CA GLY A 508 24.61 9.43 1.31
C GLY A 508 24.57 9.76 2.79
N ASP A 509 25.68 9.50 3.47
CA ASP A 509 25.83 9.82 4.89
C ASP A 509 25.71 11.32 5.14
N TYR A 510 26.29 12.16 4.27
CA TYR A 510 26.11 13.62 4.34
C TYR A 510 24.65 14.03 4.22
N TRP A 511 23.88 13.48 3.28
CA TRP A 511 22.48 13.82 3.11
C TRP A 511 21.62 13.44 4.33
N VAL A 512 21.87 12.27 4.90
CA VAL A 512 21.21 11.84 6.15
C VAL A 512 21.52 12.83 7.27
N SER A 513 22.80 13.14 7.49
CA SER A 513 23.22 14.10 8.53
C SER A 513 22.72 15.53 8.28
N LEU A 514 22.65 15.96 7.02
CA LEU A 514 22.12 17.27 6.65
C LEU A 514 20.65 17.39 7.01
N VAL A 515 19.82 16.43 6.60
CA VAL A 515 18.38 16.47 6.88
C VAL A 515 18.11 16.29 8.37
N GLU A 516 18.83 15.39 9.05
CA GLU A 516 18.76 15.22 10.51
C GLU A 516 19.05 16.53 11.25
N LYS A 517 20.17 17.19 10.91
CA LYS A 517 20.56 18.46 11.52
C LYS A 517 19.54 19.56 11.26
N LEU A 518 19.03 19.67 10.03
CA LEU A 518 18.00 20.65 9.70
C LEU A 518 16.72 20.41 10.49
N PHE A 519 16.27 19.17 10.59
CA PHE A 519 15.06 18.84 11.35
C PHE A 519 15.24 19.12 12.84
N ALA A 520 16.41 18.84 13.41
CA ALA A 520 16.73 19.22 14.78
C ALA A 520 16.68 20.75 14.98
N ASP A 521 17.34 21.52 14.09
CA ASP A 521 17.39 22.98 14.18
C ASP A 521 16.03 23.65 13.94
N TRP A 522 15.17 23.02 13.14
CA TRP A 522 13.83 23.49 12.84
C TRP A 522 12.76 22.99 13.83
N GLY A 523 13.14 22.16 14.81
CA GLY A 523 12.19 21.58 15.75
C GLY A 523 11.18 20.63 15.09
N VAL A 524 11.57 19.97 14.00
CA VAL A 524 10.74 18.96 13.33
C VAL A 524 10.69 17.72 14.22
N ASN A 525 9.54 17.49 14.84
CA ASN A 525 9.32 16.32 15.70
C ASN A 525 8.68 15.19 14.87
N PRO A 526 9.39 14.08 14.61
CA PRO A 526 8.81 12.93 13.90
C PRO A 526 7.72 12.20 14.72
N GLY A 527 7.60 12.52 16.01
CA GLY A 527 6.63 11.95 16.95
C GLY A 527 7.15 10.72 17.69
N PHE A 528 8.24 10.12 17.25
CA PHE A 528 8.88 8.98 17.92
C PHE A 528 10.39 8.94 17.66
N ARG A 529 11.14 8.19 18.49
CA ARG A 529 12.58 7.98 18.35
C ARG A 529 12.97 6.55 18.69
N ILE A 530 14.02 6.05 18.07
CA ILE A 530 14.67 4.78 18.40
C ILE A 530 16.11 5.07 18.82
N GLU A 531 16.46 4.69 20.04
CA GLU A 531 17.77 4.92 20.64
C GLU A 531 18.43 3.61 21.09
N GLY A 532 19.75 3.55 21.08
CA GLY A 532 20.51 2.41 21.64
C GLY A 532 20.54 1.14 20.78
N ALA A 533 19.91 1.13 19.60
CA ALA A 533 20.05 0.03 18.65
C ALA A 533 21.49 -0.07 18.12
N GLU A 534 22.00 -1.28 17.94
CA GLU A 534 23.31 -1.51 17.30
C GLU A 534 23.28 -1.11 15.82
N LYS A 535 22.20 -1.47 15.12
CA LYS A 535 21.97 -1.18 13.70
C LYS A 535 20.66 -0.40 13.52
N PRO A 536 20.57 0.87 13.94
CA PRO A 536 19.32 1.65 13.92
C PRO A 536 18.73 1.79 12.51
N LYS A 537 19.57 1.80 11.46
CA LYS A 537 19.13 1.86 10.05
C LYS A 537 18.39 0.59 9.59
N ALA A 538 18.51 -0.53 10.31
CA ALA A 538 17.75 -1.74 10.04
C ALA A 538 16.37 -1.73 10.71
N LEU A 539 16.13 -0.80 11.63
CA LEU A 539 14.86 -0.62 12.29
C LEU A 539 13.99 0.37 11.50
N THR A 540 12.71 0.03 11.34
CA THR A 540 11.72 0.95 10.76
C THR A 540 10.51 1.01 11.67
N CYS A 541 9.86 2.17 11.73
CA CYS A 541 8.70 2.43 12.57
C CYS A 541 7.63 3.15 11.76
N GLY A 542 6.37 2.80 11.98
CA GLY A 542 5.21 3.55 11.53
C GLY A 542 4.11 3.53 12.59
N VAL A 543 3.30 4.58 12.62
CA VAL A 543 2.24 4.75 13.61
C VAL A 543 0.92 5.00 12.90
N LEU A 544 -0.08 4.16 13.23
CA LEU A 544 -1.47 4.35 12.85
C LEU A 544 -2.25 4.90 14.05
N VAL A 545 -3.18 5.80 13.80
CA VAL A 545 -4.07 6.44 14.77
C VAL A 545 -5.47 5.90 14.56
N GLY A 546 -5.97 5.21 15.58
CA GLY A 546 -7.34 4.74 15.66
C GLY A 546 -8.24 5.73 16.39
N ASP A 547 -9.42 5.25 16.79
CA ASP A 547 -10.34 6.01 17.64
C ASP A 547 -9.97 5.76 19.11
N ALA A 548 -9.34 6.76 19.73
CA ALA A 548 -8.77 6.69 21.08
C ALA A 548 -7.68 5.62 21.28
N TYR A 549 -6.94 5.24 20.22
CA TYR A 549 -5.76 4.40 20.35
C TYR A 549 -4.73 4.70 19.24
N TRP A 550 -3.51 4.19 19.43
CA TRP A 550 -2.42 4.21 18.46
C TRP A 550 -1.88 2.81 18.27
N LEU A 551 -1.62 2.42 17.03
CA LEU A 551 -0.97 1.16 16.67
C LEU A 551 0.42 1.49 16.13
N VAL A 552 1.45 1.09 16.85
CA VAL A 552 2.85 1.28 16.48
C VAL A 552 3.35 -0.01 15.84
N GLY A 553 3.92 0.08 14.65
CA GLY A 553 4.55 -1.04 13.97
C GLY A 553 6.03 -0.81 13.84
N LEU A 554 6.82 -1.71 14.42
CA LEU A 554 8.27 -1.72 14.38
C LEU A 554 8.75 -2.96 13.62
N THR A 555 9.79 -2.82 12.79
CA THR A 555 10.38 -3.96 12.06
C THR A 555 11.88 -3.95 12.16
N ASN A 556 12.50 -5.13 12.20
CA ASN A 556 13.94 -5.29 12.09
C ASN A 556 14.29 -6.01 10.79
N SER A 557 14.89 -5.32 9.82
CA SER A 557 15.31 -5.91 8.54
C SER A 557 16.68 -6.60 8.59
N ASP A 558 17.40 -6.50 9.71
CA ASP A 558 18.67 -7.20 9.91
C ASP A 558 18.44 -8.69 10.20
N GLU A 559 19.49 -9.50 10.11
CA GLU A 559 19.45 -10.91 10.47
C GLU A 559 19.58 -11.12 11.98
N GLU A 560 20.22 -10.18 12.67
CA GLU A 560 20.46 -10.24 14.11
C GLU A 560 19.35 -9.54 14.89
N GLN A 561 19.10 -10.01 16.11
CA GLN A 561 18.21 -9.33 17.05
C GLN A 561 18.70 -7.91 17.32
N GLN A 562 17.78 -6.96 17.45
CA GLN A 562 18.09 -5.60 17.89
C GLN A 562 17.42 -5.33 19.24
N GLU A 563 18.18 -4.79 20.18
CA GLU A 563 17.69 -4.24 21.44
C GLU A 563 17.78 -2.73 21.39
N PHE A 564 16.73 -2.03 21.82
CA PHE A 564 16.66 -0.58 21.70
C PHE A 564 15.64 0.02 22.67
N THR A 565 15.70 1.35 22.82
CA THR A 565 14.69 2.14 23.53
C THR A 565 13.81 2.86 22.51
N PHE A 566 12.51 2.55 22.52
CA PHE A 566 11.51 3.22 21.69
C PHE A 566 10.83 4.33 22.47
N LYS A 567 10.93 5.56 21.99
CA LYS A 567 10.31 6.75 22.58
C LYS A 567 9.15 7.22 21.73
N LEU A 568 8.05 7.57 22.36
CA LEU A 568 6.82 8.01 21.69
C LEU A 568 6.38 9.36 22.27
N GLY A 569 6.56 10.43 21.50
CA GLY A 569 6.30 11.83 21.87
C GLY A 569 5.25 12.50 20.98
N LEU A 570 4.20 11.75 20.63
CA LEU A 570 3.07 12.22 19.80
C LEU A 570 1.71 12.01 20.46
N LEU A 571 1.69 11.43 21.64
CA LEU A 571 0.46 11.17 22.38
C LEU A 571 -0.03 12.47 23.03
N PRO A 572 -1.35 12.67 23.15
CA PRO A 572 -1.92 13.68 24.02
C PRO A 572 -1.46 13.53 25.48
N GLU A 573 -1.64 14.59 26.28
CA GLU A 573 -1.43 14.50 27.73
C GLU A 573 -2.33 13.41 28.33
N GLY A 574 -1.76 12.50 29.11
CA GLY A 574 -2.54 11.41 29.70
C GLY A 574 -1.72 10.22 30.16
N ARG A 575 -2.44 9.16 30.55
CA ARG A 575 -1.79 7.90 30.94
C ARG A 575 -2.25 6.80 30.01
N TYR A 576 -1.31 5.90 29.71
CA TYR A 576 -1.46 4.92 28.65
C TYR A 576 -1.12 3.51 29.14
N GLU A 577 -1.82 2.55 28.56
CA GLU A 577 -1.49 1.13 28.57
C GLU A 577 -0.83 0.80 27.23
N VAL A 578 0.30 0.08 27.27
CA VAL A 578 1.01 -0.38 26.06
C VAL A 578 1.06 -1.90 26.05
N ILE A 579 0.61 -2.49 24.95
CA ILE A 579 0.40 -3.92 24.81
C ILE A 579 1.08 -4.41 23.52
N ASP A 580 1.90 -5.46 23.62
CA ASP A 580 2.35 -6.20 22.43
C ASP A 580 1.18 -7.02 21.90
N VAL A 581 0.73 -6.64 20.70
CA VAL A 581 -0.35 -7.28 19.97
C VAL A 581 0.16 -7.98 18.73
N THR A 582 1.45 -8.32 18.64
CA THR A 582 2.05 -8.95 17.43
C THR A 582 1.63 -10.39 17.22
N GLY A 583 1.32 -11.11 18.30
CA GLY A 583 0.96 -12.52 18.26
C GLY A 583 2.12 -13.43 17.89
N GLU A 584 1.80 -14.67 17.54
CA GLU A 584 2.78 -15.68 17.14
C GLU A 584 3.66 -15.21 15.98
N ARG A 585 4.97 -15.44 16.09
CA ARG A 585 6.00 -15.08 15.10
C ARG A 585 6.68 -16.35 14.59
N PRO A 586 6.09 -17.05 13.61
CA PRO A 586 6.68 -18.30 13.15
C PRO A 586 8.02 -18.04 12.45
N ASP A 587 9.01 -18.85 12.78
CA ASP A 587 10.32 -18.85 12.14
C ASP A 587 10.30 -19.72 10.88
N LEU A 588 11.00 -19.28 9.85
CA LEU A 588 11.26 -20.14 8.70
C LEU A 588 12.32 -21.17 9.08
N TYR A 589 12.04 -22.43 8.81
CA TYR A 589 13.03 -23.49 8.93
C TYR A 589 13.03 -24.37 7.68
N LEU A 590 14.20 -24.91 7.37
CA LEU A 590 14.39 -25.82 6.25
C LEU A 590 14.31 -27.26 6.75
N ASP A 591 13.25 -27.98 6.36
CA ASP A 591 13.13 -29.42 6.50
C ASP A 591 13.84 -30.10 5.32
N GLU A 592 14.79 -30.98 5.61
CA GLU A 592 15.62 -31.63 4.58
C GLU A 592 14.82 -32.41 3.53
N LYS A 593 13.62 -32.91 3.89
CA LYS A 593 12.77 -33.71 3.00
C LYS A 593 11.65 -32.90 2.39
N ARG A 594 11.08 -31.97 3.15
CA ARG A 594 9.87 -31.23 2.78
C ARG A 594 10.14 -29.82 2.25
N GLY A 595 11.38 -29.33 2.31
CA GLY A 595 11.74 -27.97 1.91
C GLY A 595 11.46 -26.95 3.02
N TRP A 596 11.09 -25.73 2.67
CA TRP A 596 10.86 -24.67 3.66
C TRP A 596 9.49 -24.81 4.34
N HIS A 597 9.45 -24.58 5.65
CA HIS A 597 8.25 -24.66 6.49
C HIS A 597 8.23 -23.55 7.55
N LEU A 598 7.06 -23.31 8.13
CA LEU A 598 6.90 -22.44 9.30
C LEU A 598 7.02 -23.25 10.59
N LYS A 599 7.97 -22.87 11.43
CA LYS A 599 8.08 -23.37 12.80
C LYS A 599 7.33 -22.42 13.71
N ARG A 600 6.36 -22.97 14.42
CA ARG A 600 5.57 -22.25 15.41
C ARG A 600 6.39 -21.81 16.61
N ASP A 601 5.99 -20.67 17.19
CA ASP A 601 6.51 -20.18 18.45
C ASP A 601 5.35 -19.80 19.38
N PRO A 602 4.87 -20.76 20.19
CA PRO A 602 3.71 -20.55 21.05
C PRO A 602 3.93 -19.48 22.12
N LYS A 603 5.19 -19.07 22.38
CA LYS A 603 5.52 -18.07 23.40
C LYS A 603 4.89 -16.70 23.12
N TYR A 604 4.71 -16.33 21.85
CA TYR A 604 4.26 -14.99 21.46
C TYR A 604 2.76 -14.87 21.22
N ARG A 605 1.99 -15.92 21.51
CA ARG A 605 0.54 -15.92 21.29
C ARG A 605 -0.22 -15.00 22.24
N LYS A 606 0.08 -15.11 23.53
CA LYS A 606 -0.55 -14.27 24.55
C LYS A 606 -0.10 -12.83 24.38
N VAL A 607 -1.05 -11.91 24.52
CA VAL A 607 -0.72 -10.48 24.55
C VAL A 607 0.13 -10.17 25.77
N GLU A 608 1.18 -9.38 25.56
CA GLU A 608 2.06 -8.95 26.64
C GLU A 608 1.75 -7.50 26.99
N VAL A 609 1.22 -7.26 28.20
CA VAL A 609 1.01 -5.89 28.68
C VAL A 609 2.34 -5.35 29.19
N LEU A 610 3.06 -4.63 28.34
CA LEU A 610 4.38 -4.05 28.63
C LEU A 610 4.31 -3.01 29.75
N THR A 611 3.24 -2.22 29.78
CA THR A 611 2.93 -1.30 30.88
C THR A 611 1.44 -1.04 30.96
N LYS A 612 0.89 -1.01 32.18
CA LYS A 612 -0.53 -0.74 32.44
C LYS A 612 -0.83 0.75 32.60
N ASN A 613 0.19 1.56 32.87
CA ASN A 613 -0.01 2.92 33.34
C ASN A 613 1.27 3.78 33.23
N ILE A 614 1.61 4.21 32.01
CA ILE A 614 2.74 5.12 31.74
C ILE A 614 2.21 6.48 31.27
N SER A 615 2.81 7.59 31.70
CA SER A 615 2.45 8.91 31.15
C SER A 615 3.04 9.11 29.74
N GLU A 616 2.44 9.99 28.94
CA GLU A 616 3.01 10.45 27.67
C GLU A 616 4.43 11.01 27.86
N ASP A 617 4.65 11.79 28.91
CA ASP A 617 5.96 12.37 29.25
C ASP A 617 7.01 11.28 29.50
N GLN A 618 6.64 10.21 30.21
CA GLN A 618 7.53 9.07 30.44
C GLN A 618 7.80 8.30 29.15
N LEU A 619 6.80 8.12 28.29
CA LEU A 619 6.98 7.49 26.97
C LEU A 619 7.89 8.33 26.05
N GLU A 620 7.84 9.65 26.13
CA GLU A 620 8.69 10.53 25.32
C GLU A 620 10.12 10.59 25.86
N ARG A 621 10.30 10.71 27.18
CA ARG A 621 11.61 10.90 27.80
C ARG A 621 12.37 9.59 28.01
N ASP A 622 11.70 8.62 28.63
CA ASP A 622 12.32 7.36 29.09
C ASP A 622 12.14 6.25 28.05
N GLY A 623 10.97 6.22 27.39
CA GLY A 623 10.63 5.24 26.37
C GLY A 623 10.42 3.82 26.90
N LEU A 624 10.31 2.87 25.98
CA LEU A 624 10.14 1.44 26.23
C LEU A 624 11.40 0.70 25.78
N LYS A 625 11.97 -0.12 26.65
CA LYS A 625 13.05 -1.04 26.27
C LYS A 625 12.44 -2.23 25.53
N LEU A 626 12.76 -2.36 24.25
CA LEU A 626 12.20 -3.35 23.35
C LEU A 626 13.30 -4.22 22.74
N ARG A 627 12.90 -5.41 22.28
CA ARG A 627 13.72 -6.31 21.49
C ARG A 627 12.93 -6.83 20.30
N ILE A 628 13.53 -6.84 19.12
CA ILE A 628 12.93 -7.42 17.92
C ILE A 628 13.93 -8.40 17.29
N PRO A 629 13.58 -9.70 17.16
CA PRO A 629 14.41 -10.66 16.46
C PRO A 629 14.71 -10.21 15.02
N GLY A 630 15.79 -10.74 14.44
CA GLY A 630 16.13 -10.48 13.04
C GLY A 630 14.97 -10.86 12.12
N ARG A 631 14.74 -10.04 11.08
CA ARG A 631 13.73 -10.25 10.03
C ARG A 631 12.27 -10.35 10.53
N GLN A 632 11.99 -9.86 11.73
CA GLN A 632 10.67 -9.90 12.35
C GLN A 632 10.09 -8.49 12.58
N GLY A 633 8.86 -8.44 13.06
CA GLY A 633 8.13 -7.21 13.39
C GLY A 633 7.54 -7.26 14.79
N LEU A 634 7.07 -6.11 15.25
CA LEU A 634 6.44 -5.87 16.54
C LEU A 634 5.31 -4.86 16.34
N ALA A 635 4.08 -5.23 16.66
CA ALA A 635 2.92 -4.35 16.71
C ALA A 635 2.59 -4.04 18.18
N LEU A 636 2.64 -2.77 18.56
CA LEU A 636 2.22 -2.30 19.87
C LEU A 636 0.91 -1.55 19.77
N LEU A 637 -0.05 -1.91 20.62
CA LEU A 637 -1.23 -1.10 20.87
C LEU A 637 -0.95 -0.17 22.05
N VAL A 638 -1.14 1.12 21.83
CA VAL A 638 -1.10 2.16 22.86
C VAL A 638 -2.51 2.72 23.00
N ARG A 639 -3.05 2.74 24.21
CA ARG A 639 -4.40 3.25 24.49
C ARG A 639 -4.48 3.93 25.85
N PRO A 640 -5.48 4.78 26.13
CA PRO A 640 -5.69 5.35 27.45
C PRO A 640 -5.75 4.28 28.55
N ALA A 641 -5.05 4.53 29.66
CA ALA A 641 -5.05 3.65 30.82
C ALA A 641 -6.39 3.75 31.56
N GLY A 642 -6.80 2.63 32.19
CA GLY A 642 -8.00 2.59 33.03
C GLY A 642 -9.32 2.43 32.28
N GLU A 643 -9.30 2.28 30.95
CA GLU A 643 -10.51 1.92 30.20
C GLU A 643 -11.10 0.60 30.70
N LYS A 644 -12.39 0.65 31.06
CA LYS A 644 -13.12 -0.49 31.64
C LYS A 644 -13.56 -1.49 30.58
N VAL A 645 -13.94 -1.02 29.40
CA VAL A 645 -14.38 -1.89 28.30
C VAL A 645 -13.68 -1.44 27.05
N TRP A 646 -13.17 -2.41 26.31
CA TRP A 646 -12.60 -2.13 25.01
C TRP A 646 -13.38 -2.79 23.89
N MET A 647 -13.85 -1.94 22.97
CA MET A 647 -14.55 -2.33 21.75
C MET A 647 -13.55 -2.31 20.60
N ILE A 648 -13.08 -3.49 20.20
CA ILE A 648 -12.10 -3.61 19.11
C ILE A 648 -12.75 -3.38 17.73
N PRO A 649 -13.82 -4.09 17.35
CA PRO A 649 -14.48 -3.88 16.07
C PRO A 649 -15.26 -2.57 16.07
N ARG A 650 -15.38 -1.96 14.89
CA ARG A 650 -16.25 -0.81 14.68
C ARG A 650 -17.72 -1.22 14.78
N ASP A 651 -18.57 -0.22 15.05
CA ASP A 651 -20.01 -0.43 15.19
C ASP A 651 -20.62 -1.02 13.92
N TYR A 652 -20.20 -0.58 12.72
CA TYR A 652 -20.69 -1.12 11.45
C TYR A 652 -20.35 -2.61 11.28
N THR A 653 -19.19 -3.07 11.75
CA THR A 653 -18.83 -4.50 11.72
C THR A 653 -19.75 -5.30 12.63
N LEU A 654 -19.95 -4.83 13.86
CA LEU A 654 -20.84 -5.48 14.82
C LEU A 654 -22.29 -5.51 14.31
N LYS A 655 -22.77 -4.39 13.77
CA LYS A 655 -24.11 -4.25 13.20
C LYS A 655 -24.30 -5.17 11.99
N ALA A 656 -23.31 -5.28 11.10
CA ALA A 656 -23.38 -6.15 9.92
C ALA A 656 -23.45 -7.65 10.28
N LEU A 657 -22.74 -8.08 11.33
CA LEU A 657 -22.84 -9.44 11.85
C LEU A 657 -24.18 -9.67 12.56
N CYS A 658 -24.64 -8.69 13.35
CA CYS A 658 -25.90 -8.76 14.07
C CYS A 658 -27.15 -8.61 13.19
N SER A 659 -27.01 -8.10 11.97
CA SER A 659 -28.11 -8.03 10.99
C SER A 659 -28.30 -9.33 10.21
N LYS A 660 -27.64 -10.42 10.61
CA LYS A 660 -27.76 -11.74 10.00
C LYS A 660 -28.24 -12.76 11.05
N PRO A 661 -28.71 -13.95 10.66
CA PRO A 661 -29.02 -15.01 11.62
C PRO A 661 -27.85 -15.29 12.57
N VAL A 662 -28.13 -15.30 13.87
CA VAL A 662 -27.12 -15.38 14.94
C VAL A 662 -27.54 -16.35 16.03
N THR A 663 -26.60 -17.13 16.56
CA THR A 663 -26.75 -17.89 17.80
C THR A 663 -25.99 -17.19 18.93
N VAL A 664 -26.69 -16.81 20.00
CA VAL A 664 -26.06 -16.30 21.23
C VAL A 664 -25.67 -17.50 22.09
N VAL A 665 -24.40 -17.57 22.48
CA VAL A 665 -23.83 -18.68 23.24
C VAL A 665 -23.41 -18.18 24.62
N THR A 666 -23.94 -18.78 25.67
CA THR A 666 -23.62 -18.49 27.08
C THR A 666 -22.81 -19.64 27.70
N PRO A 667 -22.06 -19.43 28.81
CA PRO A 667 -21.54 -20.53 29.62
C PRO A 667 -22.60 -21.57 29.95
N ASP A 668 -22.18 -22.82 30.20
CA ASP A 668 -23.10 -23.89 30.62
C ASP A 668 -23.75 -23.59 31.98
N GLU A 669 -22.98 -22.97 32.87
CA GLU A 669 -23.39 -22.52 34.21
C GLU A 669 -23.04 -21.04 34.39
N PRO A 670 -23.76 -20.12 33.72
CA PRO A 670 -23.43 -18.70 33.77
C PRO A 670 -23.83 -18.11 35.12
N GLU A 671 -23.00 -17.21 35.66
CA GLU A 671 -23.46 -16.33 36.74
C GLU A 671 -24.73 -15.57 36.30
N ALA A 672 -25.68 -15.39 37.21
CA ALA A 672 -26.99 -14.79 36.91
C ALA A 672 -26.89 -13.45 36.14
N ARG A 673 -25.88 -12.63 36.44
CA ARG A 673 -25.66 -11.34 35.75
C ARG A 673 -25.20 -11.53 34.31
N VAL A 674 -24.30 -12.48 34.06
CA VAL A 674 -23.81 -12.82 32.72
C VAL A 674 -24.95 -13.42 31.88
N ALA A 675 -25.74 -14.32 32.47
CA ALA A 675 -26.95 -14.86 31.83
C ALA A 675 -27.94 -13.74 31.46
N GLY A 676 -28.15 -12.77 32.36
CA GLY A 676 -29.02 -11.63 32.13
C GLY A 676 -28.57 -10.72 30.98
N VAL A 677 -27.27 -10.59 30.74
CA VAL A 677 -26.71 -9.89 29.57
C VAL A 677 -27.01 -10.65 28.28
N ALA A 678 -26.71 -11.96 28.23
CA ALA A 678 -26.97 -12.78 27.05
C ALA A 678 -28.47 -12.75 26.68
N GLN A 679 -29.36 -12.83 27.67
CA GLN A 679 -30.81 -12.76 27.44
C GLN A 679 -31.24 -11.39 26.88
N ARG A 680 -30.64 -10.29 27.34
CA ARG A 680 -30.94 -8.95 26.79
C ARG A 680 -30.45 -8.78 25.36
N ILE A 681 -29.31 -9.37 24.99
CA ILE A 681 -28.84 -9.41 23.60
C ILE A 681 -29.88 -10.12 22.73
N VAL A 682 -30.34 -11.30 23.15
CA VAL A 682 -31.40 -12.06 22.44
C VAL A 682 -32.68 -11.22 22.31
N ASN A 683 -33.12 -10.55 23.38
CA ASN A 683 -34.33 -9.73 23.35
C ASN A 683 -34.19 -8.54 22.40
N LEU A 684 -33.04 -7.87 22.38
CA LEU A 684 -32.76 -6.79 21.44
C LEU A 684 -32.82 -7.29 20.00
N LEU A 685 -32.11 -8.38 19.67
CA LEU A 685 -32.09 -8.94 18.32
C LEU A 685 -33.49 -9.41 17.85
N LYS A 686 -34.28 -10.04 18.74
CA LYS A 686 -35.69 -10.37 18.47
C LYS A 686 -36.54 -9.14 18.19
N SER A 687 -36.33 -8.04 18.94
CA SER A 687 -37.04 -6.78 18.68
C SER A 687 -36.72 -6.18 17.31
N LYS A 688 -35.56 -6.52 16.74
CA LYS A 688 -35.15 -6.17 15.37
C LYS A 688 -35.49 -7.24 14.34
N LYS A 689 -36.28 -8.26 14.72
CA LYS A 689 -36.68 -9.41 13.88
C LYS A 689 -35.51 -10.24 13.33
N VAL A 690 -34.33 -10.12 13.92
CA VAL A 690 -33.18 -10.97 13.57
C VAL A 690 -33.47 -12.41 14.06
N PRO A 691 -33.33 -13.44 13.20
CA PRO A 691 -33.42 -14.83 13.63
C PRO A 691 -32.33 -15.12 14.67
N VAL A 692 -32.73 -15.38 15.91
CA VAL A 692 -31.80 -15.56 17.02
C VAL A 692 -32.27 -16.64 17.99
N GLU A 693 -31.32 -17.47 18.42
CA GLU A 693 -31.48 -18.46 19.48
C GLU A 693 -30.44 -18.25 20.59
N LEU A 694 -30.74 -18.77 21.78
CA LEU A 694 -29.83 -18.81 22.93
C LEU A 694 -29.44 -20.27 23.17
N LYS A 695 -28.14 -20.57 23.19
CA LYS A 695 -27.59 -21.90 23.46
C LYS A 695 -26.55 -21.84 24.57
N ARG A 696 -26.38 -22.96 25.28
CA ARG A 696 -25.23 -23.15 26.15
C ARG A 696 -24.00 -23.54 25.32
N ALA A 697 -22.82 -23.32 25.85
CA ALA A 697 -21.57 -23.66 25.16
C ALA A 697 -21.51 -25.15 24.77
N SER A 698 -21.95 -26.05 25.66
CA SER A 698 -22.01 -27.50 25.40
C SER A 698 -23.03 -27.92 24.34
N ASP A 699 -24.01 -27.08 24.03
CA ASP A 699 -25.00 -27.34 22.97
C ASP A 699 -24.44 -27.03 21.57
N VAL A 700 -23.32 -26.29 21.50
CA VAL A 700 -22.65 -25.95 20.25
C VAL A 700 -21.70 -27.07 19.87
N LYS A 701 -22.04 -27.79 18.81
CA LYS A 701 -21.25 -28.92 18.34
C LYS A 701 -19.97 -28.46 17.66
N LEU A 702 -18.93 -29.24 17.87
CA LEU A 702 -17.67 -29.12 17.17
C LEU A 702 -17.52 -30.27 16.18
N LYS A 703 -16.89 -30.00 15.03
CA LYS A 703 -16.71 -30.94 13.93
C LYS A 703 -15.24 -31.06 13.59
N LYS A 704 -14.67 -32.24 13.79
CA LYS A 704 -13.30 -32.53 13.30
C LYS A 704 -13.27 -32.46 11.78
N THR A 705 -12.39 -31.64 11.23
CA THR A 705 -12.18 -31.49 9.79
C THR A 705 -10.73 -31.75 9.43
N VAL A 706 -10.52 -32.40 8.29
CA VAL A 706 -9.22 -32.47 7.63
C VAL A 706 -9.28 -31.59 6.39
N HIS A 707 -8.36 -30.64 6.26
CA HIS A 707 -8.22 -29.79 5.10
C HIS A 707 -6.88 -30.07 4.44
N GLU A 708 -6.92 -30.53 3.20
CA GLU A 708 -5.73 -30.77 2.39
C GLU A 708 -5.52 -29.58 1.45
N VAL A 709 -4.30 -29.02 1.44
CA VAL A 709 -3.93 -27.97 0.50
C VAL A 709 -3.24 -28.61 -0.70
N TRP A 710 -3.88 -28.47 -1.86
CA TRP A 710 -3.42 -29.04 -3.12
C TRP A 710 -2.99 -27.92 -4.07
N VAL A 711 -1.84 -28.10 -4.73
CA VAL A 711 -1.34 -27.20 -5.78
C VAL A 711 -1.50 -27.88 -7.12
N ALA A 712 -2.15 -27.21 -8.08
CA ALA A 712 -2.35 -27.78 -9.42
C ALA A 712 -1.01 -28.06 -10.13
N SER A 713 -0.90 -29.22 -10.79
CA SER A 713 0.35 -29.64 -11.42
C SER A 713 0.66 -28.98 -12.75
N GLN A 714 -0.34 -28.38 -13.40
CA GLN A 714 -0.19 -27.73 -14.69
C GLN A 714 -0.65 -26.28 -14.60
N PHE A 715 0.22 -25.36 -15.00
CA PHE A 715 -0.17 -23.97 -15.30
C PHE A 715 -1.03 -23.87 -16.58
N LYS A 716 -0.99 -24.90 -17.44
CA LYS A 716 -1.64 -24.90 -18.77
C LYS A 716 -2.38 -26.20 -19.01
N GLY A 717 -3.59 -26.31 -18.49
CA GLY A 717 -4.49 -27.42 -18.82
C GLY A 717 -5.66 -27.57 -17.87
N VAL A 718 -6.82 -27.93 -18.42
CA VAL A 718 -7.94 -28.48 -17.64
C VAL A 718 -7.39 -29.66 -16.84
N PRO A 719 -7.60 -29.74 -15.51
CA PRO A 719 -7.16 -30.88 -14.72
C PRO A 719 -7.61 -32.16 -15.41
N LYS A 720 -6.68 -33.08 -15.71
CA LYS A 720 -7.08 -34.41 -16.17
C LYS A 720 -8.04 -34.98 -15.13
N LYS A 721 -9.23 -35.42 -15.56
CA LYS A 721 -10.25 -35.99 -14.67
C LYS A 721 -9.60 -37.03 -13.75
N GLY A 722 -9.64 -36.80 -12.44
CA GLY A 722 -9.02 -37.66 -11.42
C GLY A 722 -7.62 -37.26 -10.93
N TYR A 723 -6.99 -36.23 -11.51
CA TYR A 723 -5.70 -35.73 -11.03
C TYR A 723 -5.91 -34.66 -9.94
N LYS A 724 -5.46 -34.95 -8.70
CA LYS A 724 -5.70 -34.09 -7.52
C LYS A 724 -4.70 -32.92 -7.37
N GLY A 725 -3.66 -32.83 -8.20
CA GLY A 725 -2.56 -31.89 -7.99
C GLY A 725 -1.45 -32.49 -7.13
N TYR A 726 -0.57 -31.65 -6.59
CA TYR A 726 0.44 -32.00 -5.59
C TYR A 726 -0.07 -31.61 -4.21
N LEU A 727 -0.08 -32.57 -3.28
CA LEU A 727 -0.41 -32.28 -1.88
C LEU A 727 0.73 -31.46 -1.27
N CYS A 728 0.43 -30.24 -0.85
CA CYS A 728 1.38 -29.34 -0.22
C CYS A 728 1.36 -29.50 1.30
N ASP A 729 0.17 -29.53 1.92
CA ASP A 729 0.03 -29.68 3.37
C ASP A 729 -1.34 -30.28 3.75
N THR A 730 -1.49 -30.70 5.01
CA THR A 730 -2.74 -31.22 5.58
C THR A 730 -2.96 -30.67 6.98
N PHE A 731 -4.01 -29.90 7.15
CA PHE A 731 -4.44 -29.33 8.43
C PHE A 731 -5.53 -30.20 9.04
N ARG A 732 -5.38 -30.52 10.33
CA ARG A 732 -6.40 -31.22 11.13
C ARG A 732 -6.87 -30.24 12.18
N ASN A 733 -8.15 -29.87 12.11
CA ASN A 733 -8.74 -28.83 12.94
C ASN A 733 -10.12 -29.30 13.46
N GLU A 734 -10.79 -28.53 14.34
CA GLU A 734 -12.12 -28.89 14.89
C GLU A 734 -13.17 -27.74 14.91
N THR A 735 -14.02 -27.59 13.87
CA THR A 735 -14.76 -26.36 13.51
C THR A 735 -16.01 -26.26 14.34
N VAL A 736 -16.57 -25.06 14.46
CA VAL A 736 -17.93 -24.94 14.94
C VAL A 736 -18.90 -25.43 13.88
N GLU A 737 -19.76 -26.40 14.22
CA GLU A 737 -20.85 -26.86 13.36
C GLU A 737 -22.02 -25.88 13.48
N THR A 738 -22.01 -24.85 12.62
CA THR A 738 -23.04 -23.80 12.60
C THR A 738 -23.33 -23.29 11.18
N ASP A 739 -24.58 -22.91 10.96
CA ASP A 739 -25.08 -22.20 9.78
C ASP A 739 -25.47 -20.74 10.08
N THR A 740 -25.19 -20.26 11.30
CA THR A 740 -25.41 -18.88 11.77
C THR A 740 -24.12 -18.27 12.32
N HIS A 741 -24.08 -16.94 12.39
CA HIS A 741 -23.01 -16.23 13.10
C HIS A 741 -23.15 -16.44 14.61
N LEU A 742 -22.09 -16.22 15.39
CA LEU A 742 -22.12 -16.46 16.83
C LEU A 742 -21.94 -15.15 17.62
N ILE A 743 -22.60 -15.05 18.77
CA ILE A 743 -22.25 -14.10 19.83
C ILE A 743 -21.92 -14.91 21.07
N VAL A 744 -20.65 -15.05 21.41
CA VAL A 744 -20.18 -15.87 22.52
C VAL A 744 -19.92 -14.97 23.72
N VAL A 745 -20.69 -15.16 24.79
CA VAL A 745 -20.58 -14.39 26.03
C VAL A 745 -19.74 -15.18 27.05
N GLY A 746 -18.76 -14.55 27.67
CA GLY A 746 -17.87 -15.15 28.66
C GLY A 746 -16.40 -15.16 28.24
N SER A 747 -15.54 -15.48 29.20
CA SER A 747 -14.10 -15.68 29.05
C SER A 747 -13.75 -17.14 28.76
N GLU A 748 -12.50 -17.45 28.43
CA GLU A 748 -12.00 -18.83 28.27
C GLU A 748 -12.21 -19.69 29.51
N ASN A 749 -12.19 -19.07 30.69
CA ASN A 749 -12.42 -19.78 31.96
C ASN A 749 -13.89 -20.17 32.14
N THR A 750 -14.81 -19.35 31.64
CA THR A 750 -16.25 -19.53 31.85
C THR A 750 -16.98 -20.15 30.67
N ASN A 751 -16.48 -19.99 29.44
CA ASN A 751 -17.15 -20.44 28.22
C ASN A 751 -16.20 -21.35 27.42
N ALA A 752 -16.58 -22.62 27.29
CA ALA A 752 -15.79 -23.62 26.57
C ALA A 752 -15.59 -23.26 25.09
N LEU A 753 -16.54 -22.54 24.46
CA LEU A 753 -16.43 -22.13 23.07
C LEU A 753 -15.44 -20.97 22.91
N THR A 754 -15.43 -19.98 23.82
CA THR A 754 -14.40 -18.93 23.84
C THR A 754 -13.01 -19.56 23.97
N ARG A 755 -12.86 -20.53 24.89
CA ARG A 755 -11.61 -21.30 25.07
C ARG A 755 -11.21 -22.02 23.78
N HIS A 756 -12.16 -22.69 23.13
CA HIS A 756 -11.93 -23.43 21.89
C HIS A 756 -11.44 -22.54 20.74
N LEU A 757 -12.04 -21.36 20.59
CA LEU A 757 -11.64 -20.37 19.58
C LEU A 757 -10.24 -19.78 19.86
N GLY A 758 -9.80 -19.80 21.12
CA GLY A 758 -8.42 -19.48 21.53
C GLY A 758 -7.43 -20.67 21.48
N LEU A 759 -7.87 -21.90 21.19
CA LEU A 759 -6.95 -23.06 21.14
C LEU A 759 -5.99 -23.00 19.95
N HIS A 760 -4.88 -23.75 20.07
CA HIS A 760 -3.98 -23.99 18.94
C HIS A 760 -4.64 -24.96 17.95
N ASP A 761 -4.35 -24.82 16.66
CA ASP A 761 -4.83 -25.74 15.61
C ASP A 761 -6.35 -25.83 15.42
N SER A 762 -7.12 -24.93 16.02
CA SER A 762 -8.54 -24.79 15.76
C SER A 762 -8.82 -23.78 14.64
N TYR A 763 -8.10 -23.85 13.50
CA TYR A 763 -8.36 -23.11 12.23
C TYR A 763 -7.45 -21.95 11.82
N VAL A 764 -6.19 -22.34 11.57
CA VAL A 764 -5.29 -21.72 10.59
C VAL A 764 -4.96 -20.26 10.94
N TYR A 765 -4.20 -20.14 12.03
CA TYR A 765 -3.58 -18.96 12.65
C TYR A 765 -4.52 -17.97 13.35
N ASP A 766 -4.52 -18.06 14.69
CA ASP A 766 -4.62 -16.96 15.67
C ASP A 766 -5.60 -15.83 15.33
N LYS A 767 -6.87 -16.17 15.15
CA LYS A 767 -7.92 -15.19 14.81
C LYS A 767 -8.44 -14.40 16.01
N VAL A 768 -8.16 -14.89 17.21
CA VAL A 768 -8.45 -14.18 18.45
C VAL A 768 -7.31 -13.19 18.68
N LEU A 769 -7.64 -11.91 18.76
CA LEU A 769 -6.63 -10.88 18.99
C LEU A 769 -6.20 -10.87 20.46
N PHE A 770 -7.12 -11.16 21.38
CA PHE A 770 -6.87 -11.22 22.83
C PHE A 770 -7.47 -12.47 23.46
N ASP A 771 -6.63 -13.28 24.10
CA ASP A 771 -7.11 -14.30 25.02
C ASP A 771 -7.82 -13.61 26.19
N VAL A 772 -9.10 -13.91 26.38
CA VAL A 772 -9.89 -13.33 27.47
C VAL A 772 -9.88 -14.34 28.61
N ASP A 773 -8.95 -14.17 29.53
CA ASP A 773 -8.71 -15.08 30.65
C ASP A 773 -8.75 -14.33 31.99
N ALA A 774 -8.34 -14.99 33.08
CA ALA A 774 -8.36 -14.39 34.42
C ALA A 774 -7.37 -13.22 34.58
N GLU A 775 -6.37 -13.09 33.70
CA GLU A 775 -5.32 -12.09 33.78
C GLU A 775 -5.59 -10.88 32.87
N PHE A 776 -6.13 -11.12 31.67
CA PHE A 776 -6.44 -10.09 30.68
C PHE A 776 -7.94 -10.08 30.29
N PRO A 777 -8.60 -8.90 30.19
CA PRO A 777 -8.08 -7.53 30.32
C PRO A 777 -7.80 -7.05 31.76
N GLY A 778 -8.06 -7.90 32.76
CA GLY A 778 -7.90 -7.63 34.18
C GLY A 778 -9.25 -7.54 34.92
N PRO A 779 -9.25 -7.65 36.26
CA PRO A 779 -10.48 -7.64 37.06
C PRO A 779 -11.35 -6.40 36.79
N GLY A 780 -12.66 -6.62 36.66
CA GLY A 780 -13.65 -5.59 36.36
C GLY A 780 -13.53 -4.95 34.98
N ARG A 781 -12.68 -5.47 34.08
CA ARG A 781 -12.51 -4.99 32.70
C ARG A 781 -13.11 -5.98 31.70
N GLY A 782 -13.65 -5.44 30.61
CA GLY A 782 -14.31 -6.17 29.54
C GLY A 782 -13.72 -5.89 28.17
N ILE A 783 -13.97 -6.78 27.22
CA ILE A 783 -13.54 -6.67 25.84
C ILE A 783 -14.60 -7.25 24.91
N VAL A 784 -14.74 -6.61 23.75
CA VAL A 784 -15.54 -7.10 22.63
C VAL A 784 -14.63 -7.19 21.41
N GLN A 785 -14.58 -8.37 20.80
CA GLN A 785 -13.75 -8.66 19.63
C GLN A 785 -14.47 -9.56 18.64
N THR A 786 -13.94 -9.70 17.42
CA THR A 786 -14.47 -10.58 16.38
C THR A 786 -13.49 -11.69 16.05
N VAL A 787 -14.03 -12.83 15.63
CA VAL A 787 -13.30 -13.97 15.09
C VAL A 787 -13.97 -14.36 13.79
N ASP A 788 -13.22 -14.29 12.70
CA ASP A 788 -13.78 -14.56 11.38
C ASP A 788 -13.73 -16.05 11.03
N THR A 789 -14.74 -16.58 10.34
CA THR A 789 -14.77 -17.95 9.82
C THR A 789 -14.50 -19.04 10.88
N VAL A 790 -15.46 -19.24 11.79
CA VAL A 790 -15.44 -20.27 12.85
C VAL A 790 -15.91 -21.64 12.38
N ASN A 791 -16.61 -21.70 11.24
CA ASN A 791 -17.25 -22.92 10.74
C ASN A 791 -16.50 -23.60 9.58
N LEU A 792 -15.39 -23.02 9.10
CA LEU A 792 -14.55 -23.57 8.03
C LEU A 792 -13.06 -23.41 8.33
N PRO A 793 -12.19 -24.27 7.74
CA PRO A 793 -10.75 -24.17 7.90
C PRO A 793 -10.03 -23.08 7.15
N TYR A 794 -10.74 -22.36 6.33
CA TYR A 794 -10.21 -21.34 5.46
C TYR A 794 -11.33 -20.34 5.24
N TYR A 795 -10.95 -19.11 4.92
CA TYR A 795 -11.91 -18.13 4.44
C TYR A 795 -12.46 -18.61 3.09
N ASP A 796 -13.74 -18.94 3.06
CA ASP A 796 -14.49 -19.14 1.82
C ASP A 796 -15.10 -17.79 1.45
N GLY A 797 -14.73 -17.26 0.27
CA GLY A 797 -15.22 -15.98 -0.20
C GLY A 797 -16.74 -15.95 -0.39
N THR A 798 -17.44 -17.08 -0.34
CA THR A 798 -18.89 -17.15 -0.40
C THR A 798 -19.60 -16.80 0.91
N ASP A 799 -20.93 -16.82 0.91
CA ASP A 799 -21.77 -16.65 2.10
C ASP A 799 -21.77 -17.87 3.05
N ARG A 800 -20.81 -18.79 2.91
CA ARG A 800 -20.72 -20.03 3.71
C ARG A 800 -19.93 -19.88 5.00
N THR A 801 -19.08 -18.86 5.09
CA THR A 801 -18.32 -18.58 6.33
C THR A 801 -19.24 -18.00 7.39
N ARG A 802 -18.96 -18.33 8.66
CA ARG A 802 -19.63 -17.77 9.82
C ARG A 802 -18.60 -17.16 10.75
N ASP A 803 -18.91 -16.01 11.28
CA ASP A 803 -18.03 -15.26 12.19
C ASP A 803 -18.62 -15.28 13.60
N ALA A 804 -17.79 -14.99 14.59
CA ALA A 804 -18.18 -14.87 15.99
C ALA A 804 -17.83 -13.48 16.54
N ILE A 805 -18.70 -12.95 17.40
CA ILE A 805 -18.41 -11.84 18.29
C ILE A 805 -18.14 -12.45 19.67
N LEU A 806 -16.99 -12.14 20.27
CA LEU A 806 -16.65 -12.56 21.62
C LEU A 806 -16.86 -11.39 22.59
N ILE A 807 -17.64 -11.61 23.64
CA ILE A 807 -17.97 -10.62 24.67
C ILE A 807 -17.54 -11.20 26.02
N GLY A 808 -16.43 -10.73 26.57
CA GLY A 808 -15.88 -11.31 27.80
C GLY A 808 -15.13 -10.31 28.67
N GLY A 809 -14.77 -10.74 29.87
CA GLY A 809 -13.86 -10.02 30.77
C GLY A 809 -13.18 -11.02 31.71
N SER A 810 -12.19 -10.57 32.48
CA SER A 810 -11.47 -11.49 33.38
C SER A 810 -12.30 -12.03 34.52
N ASP A 811 -13.42 -11.37 34.80
CA ASP A 811 -14.45 -11.80 35.73
C ASP A 811 -15.86 -11.51 35.15
N ALA A 812 -16.89 -11.87 35.92
CA ALA A 812 -18.28 -11.64 35.54
C ALA A 812 -18.63 -10.14 35.45
N ILE A 813 -18.01 -9.29 36.28
CA ILE A 813 -18.25 -7.84 36.24
C ILE A 813 -17.77 -7.28 34.90
N GLY A 814 -16.55 -7.61 34.51
CA GLY A 814 -15.96 -7.24 33.22
C GLY A 814 -16.78 -7.76 32.04
N THR A 815 -17.21 -9.03 32.10
CA THR A 815 -18.08 -9.64 31.08
C THR A 815 -19.40 -8.88 30.95
N VAL A 816 -20.02 -8.50 32.08
CA VAL A 816 -21.27 -7.73 32.08
C VAL A 816 -21.05 -6.36 31.46
N LEU A 817 -20.00 -5.63 31.86
CA LEU A 817 -19.67 -4.32 31.29
C LEU A 817 -19.44 -4.39 29.77
N ALA A 818 -18.72 -5.42 29.28
CA ALA A 818 -18.54 -5.65 27.86
C ALA A 818 -19.88 -5.82 27.14
N GLY A 819 -20.78 -6.62 27.71
CA GLY A 819 -22.11 -6.84 27.15
C GLY A 819 -23.00 -5.60 27.14
N GLU A 820 -22.93 -4.74 28.16
CA GLU A 820 -23.64 -3.46 28.17
C GLU A 820 -23.12 -2.51 27.08
N ALA A 821 -21.80 -2.43 26.92
CA ALA A 821 -21.20 -1.61 25.86
C ALA A 821 -21.59 -2.13 24.47
N PHE A 822 -21.61 -3.45 24.29
CA PHE A 822 -22.09 -4.09 23.06
C PHE A 822 -23.56 -3.76 22.78
N LEU A 823 -24.45 -3.97 23.76
CA LEU A 823 -25.88 -3.63 23.64
C LEU A 823 -26.11 -2.17 23.25
N LYS A 824 -25.36 -1.24 23.86
CA LYS A 824 -25.41 0.18 23.50
C LYS A 824 -25.00 0.41 22.05
N THR A 825 -23.97 -0.28 21.58
CA THR A 825 -23.41 -0.13 20.23
C THR A 825 -24.37 -0.61 19.14
N ILE A 826 -25.16 -1.64 19.40
CA ILE A 826 -26.11 -2.22 18.43
C ILE A 826 -27.57 -1.82 18.68
N ALA A 827 -27.85 -0.87 19.58
CA ALA A 827 -29.21 -0.48 19.95
C ALA A 827 -30.04 0.06 18.77
N ASP A 828 -29.38 0.77 17.86
CA ASP A 828 -29.94 1.37 16.64
C ASP A 828 -29.91 0.43 15.43
N LEU A 829 -29.63 -0.87 15.62
CA LEU A 829 -29.64 -1.87 14.54
C LEU A 829 -30.95 -1.78 13.75
N ALA A 830 -30.83 -1.80 12.42
CA ALA A 830 -31.98 -1.81 11.52
C ALA A 830 -32.79 -3.11 11.68
N GLU A 831 -34.08 -3.07 11.32
CA GLU A 831 -34.89 -4.29 11.26
C GLU A 831 -34.32 -5.26 10.22
N TYR A 832 -34.18 -6.53 10.61
CA TYR A 832 -33.73 -7.59 9.73
C TYR A 832 -34.68 -7.75 8.55
N LYS A 833 -34.11 -7.70 7.35
CA LYS A 833 -34.79 -8.08 6.12
C LYS A 833 -34.17 -9.40 5.68
N PRO A 834 -34.94 -10.50 5.62
CA PRO A 834 -34.44 -11.73 5.00
C PRO A 834 -33.88 -11.40 3.62
N PRO A 835 -32.77 -12.04 3.21
CA PRO A 835 -32.33 -11.94 1.84
C PRO A 835 -33.54 -12.25 0.97
N VAL A 836 -33.89 -11.32 0.08
CA VAL A 836 -34.84 -11.65 -0.97
C VAL A 836 -34.17 -12.81 -1.68
N LYS A 837 -34.78 -14.01 -1.63
CA LYS A 837 -34.46 -15.06 -2.59
C LYS A 837 -34.92 -14.48 -3.93
N GLU A 838 -34.11 -13.59 -4.51
CA GLU A 838 -34.24 -13.26 -5.92
C GLU A 838 -34.22 -14.61 -6.60
N LYS A 839 -35.23 -14.86 -7.44
CA LYS A 839 -35.28 -16.07 -8.27
C LYS A 839 -33.85 -16.27 -8.74
N GLN A 840 -33.24 -17.39 -8.35
CA GLN A 840 -32.00 -17.80 -9.00
C GLN A 840 -32.32 -17.61 -10.47
N PHE A 841 -31.50 -16.80 -11.17
CA PHE A 841 -31.48 -16.93 -12.60
C PHE A 841 -31.22 -18.41 -12.78
N ASP A 842 -32.24 -19.16 -13.22
CA ASP A 842 -32.04 -20.43 -13.86
C ASP A 842 -31.11 -20.05 -15.00
N VAL A 843 -29.80 -20.11 -14.72
CA VAL A 843 -28.79 -20.13 -15.75
C VAL A 843 -29.22 -21.36 -16.50
N LEU A 844 -29.94 -21.15 -17.60
CA LEU A 844 -30.53 -22.20 -18.41
C LEU A 844 -29.43 -23.25 -18.53
N GLU A 845 -29.56 -24.36 -17.80
CA GLU A 845 -28.62 -25.44 -17.93
C GLU A 845 -28.77 -25.82 -19.40
N GLU A 846 -27.74 -25.51 -20.20
CA GLU A 846 -27.72 -25.83 -21.62
C GLU A 846 -28.08 -27.30 -21.68
N THR A 847 -29.27 -27.58 -22.22
CA THR A 847 -29.77 -28.95 -22.25
C THR A 847 -28.78 -29.78 -23.04
N GLU A 848 -28.72 -31.09 -22.77
CA GLU A 848 -27.79 -31.97 -23.46
C GLU A 848 -27.98 -31.90 -24.99
N GLU A 849 -29.22 -31.63 -25.44
CA GLU A 849 -29.58 -31.34 -26.83
C GLU A 849 -29.04 -29.99 -27.34
N GLU A 850 -29.15 -28.89 -26.58
CA GLU A 850 -28.57 -27.59 -26.97
C GLU A 850 -27.05 -27.65 -27.04
N ARG A 851 -26.41 -28.37 -26.10
CA ARG A 851 -24.97 -28.60 -26.09
C ARG A 851 -24.54 -29.45 -27.28
N GLU A 852 -25.27 -30.51 -27.60
CA GLU A 852 -25.03 -31.31 -28.81
C GLU A 852 -25.22 -30.49 -30.08
N LEU A 853 -26.28 -29.67 -30.14
CA LEU A 853 -26.56 -28.82 -31.29
C LEU A 853 -25.45 -27.79 -31.49
N ARG A 854 -24.96 -27.17 -30.41
CA ARG A 854 -23.80 -26.25 -30.45
C ARG A 854 -22.52 -26.95 -30.90
N LEU A 855 -22.27 -28.17 -30.44
CA LEU A 855 -21.12 -28.98 -30.88
C LEU A 855 -21.24 -29.41 -32.35
N LYS A 856 -22.46 -29.67 -32.84
CA LYS A 856 -22.75 -30.00 -34.25
C LYS A 856 -22.71 -28.78 -35.18
N THR A 857 -23.00 -27.59 -34.65
CA THR A 857 -23.08 -26.33 -35.43
C THR A 857 -21.83 -25.46 -35.32
N GLN A 858 -20.90 -25.76 -34.41
CA GLN A 858 -19.59 -25.12 -34.41
C GLN A 858 -18.87 -25.48 -35.72
N PRO A 859 -18.55 -24.50 -36.58
CA PRO A 859 -17.81 -24.76 -37.80
C PRO A 859 -16.45 -25.35 -37.41
N SER A 860 -16.10 -26.50 -38.00
CA SER A 860 -14.79 -27.10 -37.83
C SER A 860 -13.75 -26.06 -38.25
N VAL A 861 -13.04 -25.49 -37.29
CA VAL A 861 -11.88 -24.65 -37.56
C VAL A 861 -10.84 -25.61 -38.16
N ALA A 862 -10.66 -25.53 -39.47
CA ALA A 862 -9.61 -26.28 -40.14
C ALA A 862 -8.27 -25.95 -39.46
N PRO A 863 -7.41 -26.95 -39.20
CA PRO A 863 -6.09 -26.69 -38.66
C PRO A 863 -5.32 -25.85 -39.69
N GLY A 864 -5.16 -24.55 -39.41
CA GLY A 864 -4.32 -23.66 -40.19
C GLY A 864 -2.84 -23.98 -39.96
N GLY A 865 -2.12 -24.26 -41.05
CA GLY A 865 -0.66 -24.42 -41.09
C GLY A 865 0.11 -23.11 -41.04
#